data_AF-A0A9D6CTY2-F1
#
_entry.id   AF-A0A9D6CTY2-F1
#
_cell.length_a   1.000
_cell.length_b   1.000
_cell.length_c   1.000
_cell.angle_alpha   90.00
_cell.angle_beta   90.00
_cell.angle_gamma   90.00
#
_symmetry.space_group_name_H-M   'P 1'
#
loop_
_entity.id
_entity.type
_entity.pdbx_description
1 polymer ?
#
loop_
_entity_poly.entity_id
_entity_poly.type
_entity_poly.pdbx_seq_one_letter_code
_entity_poly.pdbx_strand_id
1 'polypeptide(L)'
;MTAALRSSICRCAPLALLLTALACAQSQSQQAPPEDRFDGVRFDQVSRSRAQITLSLSSANGGARVAIQYGPDRSLGFQSGDAGVRKGPFSLRIALGGLAADQVYYFRPVLVREGRAVASWSCPAAGIFEGYVCEAVDDLPYFRTTARPDPAATLPTPPAVPDVAIPAINGRRFAVEVDDAGRCTNFAAMLQAAAKEDAALNHEIVIPAGATCYGPFTAPPKPGPGIVVVRPSTPLEQLPPENTRVDPSNAALMATLSMPPSLSKWTSPLFRAGCEEGRCSNGWRLVGIRFVAPPFQEFEPDVYGVVDATADKRGALLTLDRDVEFADYTNVGITGVQGAPDLNRVVRPIAISPRQIIVPGAPAPDGYQAGTGHVVNALTIPLEGCTGGKPIVCKTKGPHGLKGSFRTPVQRKTGVRVFVGLGHGIGAGDLVRVENSSVKDWNGVWSVQYGMERQLALHTWPRVDCEKDCGELEAIHVVQIDGTGRIDGSHLYSVVSETEFQLDYLDGKGEAIAGGYLAQDPQYFHSLVDFGRGAKNLILDRCILDGGGFPLRFQRAIGVSSEDSAVLNSHIENFNSWRGINPASKIAESGAAGSNLSTSQAIEFGDAARVLISNNLFLNCPGITLFAQPYRKSKEMTPSDVTIQRNTFRSELRYMAGSPASDGRSYSTRHVMELKRGVRFRFDGNTVDGNWADWTPTGPAIALFPVGDVEGNQVADIDITNNTFRHISSGVQVIAEDRFIGHGALPTARVRIHNNLFDGIDFYTMRSQPSGVNQDKKSANFGGYFVYLTGSMEDLRITHNTVFDNRGTGPWTFRYESGRGGGVVLTDNIFTHNADNGFGGLAPPQQVGAIEPALSRLISSSFGEYFTSVNGESDSTFSRNLILPGVTRSSDPANYNDPGASFSKGDCENYYKGFSDVVCAGKGGKETANQRFETVFPKEGDFRYRDGVLGAVGADIDALEAAQGAVSPVEMSVDPASGVTTLRYRTAAAESCLVAYSPDREFEHYVQVRDSGSGSERYASLEGLQAGREYHYRVQCPSGFLEGVLVAGGTLQPGRSRSRR
;
A
#
# COMPACT_ATOMS: atom_id res chain seq x y z
N MET A 1 63.47 -21.02 -32.85
CA MET A 1 63.37 -21.23 -31.38
C MET A 1 61.92 -20.95 -30.98
N THR A 2 60.96 -21.77 -31.44
CA THR A 2 60.50 -23.08 -30.89
C THR A 2 59.59 -22.90 -29.68
N ALA A 3 58.35 -23.37 -29.82
CA ALA A 3 57.18 -22.75 -29.21
C ALA A 3 56.26 -23.73 -28.48
N ALA A 4 55.34 -23.13 -27.72
CA ALA A 4 54.01 -23.64 -27.32
C ALA A 4 53.95 -24.99 -26.59
N LEU A 5 53.53 -24.90 -25.32
CA LEU A 5 53.35 -26.01 -24.39
C LEU A 5 51.85 -26.32 -24.21
N ARG A 6 51.57 -27.60 -23.94
CA ARG A 6 50.32 -28.18 -23.39
C ARG A 6 49.16 -28.34 -24.39
N SER A 7 48.96 -29.50 -25.01
CA SER A 7 48.74 -30.89 -24.49
C SER A 7 47.28 -31.20 -24.15
N SER A 8 46.55 -31.60 -25.17
CA SER A 8 45.40 -32.52 -25.09
C SER A 8 45.87 -33.94 -25.44
N ILE A 9 45.10 -34.96 -25.00
CA ILE A 9 44.90 -36.33 -25.52
C ILE A 9 44.19 -37.09 -24.37
N CYS A 10 42.89 -37.42 -24.45
CA CYS A 10 42.25 -38.50 -25.23
C CYS A 10 42.66 -39.92 -24.82
N ARG A 11 41.80 -40.95 -24.83
CA ARG A 11 40.34 -41.07 -24.65
C ARG A 11 40.01 -42.59 -24.61
N CYS A 12 38.82 -42.94 -24.14
CA CYS A 12 38.11 -44.22 -24.35
C CYS A 12 38.56 -45.49 -23.59
N ALA A 13 37.54 -46.20 -23.10
CA ALA A 13 37.58 -47.55 -22.50
C ALA A 13 37.28 -48.64 -23.58
N PRO A 14 37.05 -49.95 -23.30
CA PRO A 14 35.91 -50.40 -22.47
C PRO A 14 36.05 -51.74 -21.67
N LEU A 15 35.01 -52.03 -20.88
CA LEU A 15 34.49 -53.35 -20.43
C LEU A 15 35.39 -54.36 -19.67
N ALA A 16 35.03 -54.66 -18.41
CA ALA A 16 34.51 -55.98 -17.98
C ALA A 16 33.97 -55.95 -16.53
N LEU A 17 33.18 -56.95 -16.15
CA LEU A 17 32.31 -56.98 -14.95
C LEU A 17 32.92 -57.71 -13.72
N LEU A 18 32.35 -57.34 -12.56
CA LEU A 18 32.06 -58.17 -11.36
C LEU A 18 33.14 -58.45 -10.28
N LEU A 19 32.78 -58.01 -9.06
CA LEU A 19 32.81 -58.73 -7.77
C LEU A 19 34.13 -59.36 -7.27
N THR A 20 34.72 -58.76 -6.22
CA THR A 20 34.58 -59.19 -4.81
C THR A 20 35.45 -58.37 -3.84
N ALA A 21 35.26 -58.62 -2.54
CA ALA A 21 36.15 -58.35 -1.40
C ALA A 21 35.88 -57.11 -0.52
N LEU A 22 35.57 -57.44 0.73
CA LEU A 22 35.43 -56.60 1.92
C LEU A 22 36.64 -55.68 2.15
N ALA A 23 36.40 -54.51 2.74
CA ALA A 23 37.42 -53.75 3.46
C ALA A 23 36.85 -53.13 4.76
N CYS A 24 37.53 -53.44 5.87
CA CYS A 24 37.55 -52.79 7.18
C CYS A 24 36.35 -51.93 7.65
N ALA A 25 35.71 -52.39 8.73
CA ALA A 25 35.04 -51.49 9.65
C ALA A 25 36.08 -50.59 10.36
N GLN A 26 35.95 -49.27 10.19
CA GLN A 26 36.43 -48.32 11.19
C GLN A 26 35.24 -47.90 12.06
N SER A 27 35.46 -47.91 13.37
CA SER A 27 34.47 -47.52 14.37
C SER A 27 34.19 -46.03 14.32
N GLN A 28 33.20 -45.62 13.53
CA GLN A 28 32.46 -44.41 13.86
C GLN A 28 31.59 -44.73 15.08
N SER A 29 31.84 -44.05 16.18
CA SER A 29 30.94 -44.06 17.33
C SER A 29 29.53 -43.68 16.87
N GLN A 30 28.55 -44.56 17.08
CA GLN A 30 27.16 -44.15 17.06
C GLN A 30 26.97 -43.15 18.20
N GLN A 31 27.08 -41.85 17.90
CA GLN A 31 26.46 -40.84 18.74
C GLN A 31 24.98 -41.20 18.80
N ALA A 32 24.44 -41.29 20.01
CA ALA A 32 23.00 -41.40 20.19
C ALA A 32 22.32 -40.26 19.41
N PRO A 33 21.13 -40.49 18.82
CA PRO A 33 20.38 -39.40 18.20
C PRO A 33 20.26 -38.27 19.23
N PRO A 34 20.52 -37.01 18.84
CA PRO A 34 20.61 -35.91 19.80
C PRO A 34 19.29 -35.81 20.55
N GLU A 35 19.36 -35.86 21.88
CA GLU A 35 18.17 -35.93 22.73
C GLU A 35 17.27 -34.71 22.52
N ASP A 36 15.97 -34.94 22.61
CA ASP A 36 14.94 -33.92 22.43
C ASP A 36 14.99 -32.97 23.65
N ARG A 37 15.71 -31.84 23.54
CA ARG A 37 16.12 -30.99 24.69
C ARG A 37 15.75 -29.52 24.53
N PHE A 38 15.26 -28.95 25.63
CA PHE A 38 15.12 -27.50 25.83
C PHE A 38 16.43 -26.90 26.38
N ASP A 39 16.87 -25.79 25.77
CA ASP A 39 18.06 -25.05 26.19
C ASP A 39 17.73 -23.87 27.11
N GLY A 40 16.52 -23.30 27.01
CA GLY A 40 16.12 -22.16 27.85
C GLY A 40 14.70 -21.65 27.64
N VAL A 41 14.26 -20.83 28.59
CA VAL A 41 12.96 -20.16 28.66
C VAL A 41 13.17 -18.68 28.99
N ARG A 42 12.54 -17.78 28.24
CA ARG A 42 12.48 -16.34 28.50
C ARG A 42 11.06 -15.84 28.28
N PHE A 43 10.56 -14.98 29.16
CA PHE A 43 9.28 -14.30 28.93
C PHE A 43 9.53 -13.00 28.15
N ASP A 44 8.81 -12.83 27.04
CA ASP A 44 8.85 -11.60 26.24
C ASP A 44 7.94 -10.51 26.82
N GLN A 45 6.79 -10.91 27.36
CA GLN A 45 5.82 -10.02 27.99
C GLN A 45 4.93 -10.83 28.93
N VAL A 46 4.63 -10.28 30.11
CA VAL A 46 3.52 -10.73 30.97
C VAL A 46 2.60 -9.55 31.19
N SER A 47 1.30 -9.77 31.03
CA SER A 47 0.24 -8.79 31.25
C SER A 47 -0.81 -9.36 32.20
N ARG A 48 -2.02 -8.77 32.21
CA ARG A 48 -3.10 -9.16 33.12
C ARG A 48 -3.85 -10.41 32.66
N SER A 49 -3.86 -10.65 31.35
CA SER A 49 -4.61 -11.74 30.72
C SER A 49 -3.78 -12.54 29.72
N ARG A 50 -2.48 -12.23 29.56
CA ARG A 50 -1.60 -12.85 28.57
C ARG A 50 -0.18 -13.02 29.10
N ALA A 51 0.52 -14.05 28.61
CA ALA A 51 1.97 -14.18 28.71
C ALA A 51 2.56 -14.66 27.38
N GLN A 52 3.60 -14.01 26.87
CA GLN A 52 4.35 -14.43 25.69
C GLN A 52 5.70 -15.00 26.14
N ILE A 53 5.99 -16.24 25.72
CA ILE A 53 7.11 -17.04 26.20
C ILE A 53 7.94 -17.49 24.99
N THR A 54 9.22 -17.10 24.95
CA THR A 54 10.23 -17.66 24.04
C THR A 54 10.84 -18.93 24.66
N LEU A 55 10.82 -20.02 23.92
CA LEU A 55 11.46 -21.29 24.23
C LEU A 55 12.60 -21.54 23.23
N SER A 56 13.78 -21.94 23.71
CA SER A 56 14.93 -22.31 22.86
C SER A 56 15.21 -23.80 22.96
N LEU A 57 15.48 -24.44 21.83
CA LEU A 57 15.73 -25.88 21.72
C LEU A 57 16.94 -26.16 20.83
N SER A 58 17.80 -27.10 21.23
CA SER A 58 19.01 -27.49 20.50
C SER A 58 18.73 -28.52 19.40
N SER A 59 17.79 -29.42 19.66
CA SER A 59 17.37 -30.47 18.75
C SER A 59 16.00 -31.02 19.14
N ALA A 60 15.20 -31.34 18.13
CA ALA A 60 13.99 -32.13 18.28
C ALA A 60 13.78 -33.00 17.03
N ASN A 61 13.58 -34.30 17.24
CA ASN A 61 13.45 -35.30 16.19
C ASN A 61 11.98 -35.61 15.86
N GLY A 62 11.77 -36.24 14.70
CA GLY A 62 10.57 -37.04 14.37
C GLY A 62 9.22 -36.52 14.86
N GLY A 63 8.70 -35.45 14.26
CA GLY A 63 7.28 -35.06 14.39
C GLY A 63 6.82 -34.59 15.77
N ALA A 64 7.73 -34.32 16.70
CA ALA A 64 7.38 -33.71 17.98
C ALA A 64 6.80 -32.29 17.79
N ARG A 65 5.99 -31.85 18.74
CA ARG A 65 5.45 -30.49 18.84
C ARG A 65 5.80 -29.90 20.20
N VAL A 66 5.90 -28.57 20.32
CA VAL A 66 6.11 -27.90 21.62
C VAL A 66 4.78 -27.36 22.14
N ALA A 67 4.50 -27.56 23.43
CA ALA A 67 3.41 -26.92 24.13
C ALA A 67 3.87 -26.45 25.52
N ILE A 68 3.04 -25.65 26.19
CA ILE A 68 3.23 -25.25 27.59
C ILE A 68 2.02 -25.73 28.38
N GLN A 69 2.25 -26.59 29.37
CA GLN A 69 1.26 -26.91 30.39
C GLN A 69 1.28 -25.82 31.45
N TYR A 70 0.12 -25.39 31.96
CA TYR A 70 0.02 -24.29 32.93
C TYR A 70 -1.21 -24.45 33.84
N GLY A 71 -1.21 -23.77 34.99
CA GLY A 71 -2.34 -23.76 35.92
C GLY A 71 -2.11 -22.86 37.14
N PRO A 72 -3.18 -22.47 37.86
CA PRO A 72 -3.06 -21.67 39.08
C PRO A 72 -2.40 -22.42 40.25
N ASP A 73 -2.28 -23.74 40.13
CA ASP A 73 -1.69 -24.65 41.11
C ASP A 73 -0.66 -25.61 40.47
N ARG A 74 0.12 -26.28 41.31
CA ARG A 74 1.24 -27.15 40.91
C ARG A 74 0.83 -28.45 40.18
N SER A 75 -0.47 -28.79 40.06
CA SER A 75 -0.94 -29.97 39.32
C SER A 75 -1.10 -29.75 37.81
N LEU A 76 -1.18 -28.50 37.35
CA LEU A 76 -1.30 -28.05 35.95
C LEU A 76 -2.53 -28.57 35.19
N GLY A 77 -3.64 -27.81 35.24
CA GLY A 77 -4.91 -28.17 34.59
C GLY A 77 -5.09 -27.78 33.11
N PHE A 78 -4.17 -27.03 32.51
CA PHE A 78 -4.31 -26.51 31.13
C PHE A 78 -3.08 -26.77 30.26
N GLN A 79 -3.24 -26.74 28.94
CA GLN A 79 -2.16 -26.82 27.95
C GLN A 79 -2.39 -25.79 26.83
N SER A 80 -1.33 -25.18 26.33
CA SER A 80 -1.35 -24.32 25.14
C SER A 80 -1.69 -25.12 23.87
N GLY A 81 -1.92 -24.43 22.76
CA GLY A 81 -1.84 -25.07 21.45
C GLY A 81 -0.44 -25.64 21.19
N ASP A 82 -0.39 -26.75 20.45
CA ASP A 82 0.85 -27.42 20.06
C ASP A 82 1.48 -26.75 18.82
N ALA A 83 2.72 -26.29 18.93
CA ALA A 83 3.48 -25.70 17.82
C ALA A 83 4.36 -26.73 17.10
N GLY A 84 4.37 -26.69 15.76
CA GLY A 84 5.20 -27.56 14.93
C GLY A 84 6.69 -27.22 15.00
N VAL A 85 7.54 -28.24 14.91
CA VAL A 85 8.99 -28.16 15.16
C VAL A 85 9.81 -28.45 13.90
N ARG A 86 10.94 -27.76 13.74
CA ARG A 86 11.93 -28.00 12.67
C ARG A 86 13.13 -28.78 13.21
N LYS A 87 13.84 -29.50 12.33
CA LYS A 87 15.07 -30.23 12.67
C LYS A 87 16.25 -29.26 12.83
N GLY A 88 17.00 -29.41 13.93
CA GLY A 88 18.13 -28.54 14.29
C GLY A 88 17.77 -27.59 15.44
N PRO A 89 18.66 -26.64 15.80
CA PRO A 89 18.38 -25.66 16.84
C PRO A 89 17.45 -24.55 16.34
N PHE A 90 16.51 -24.12 17.17
CA PHE A 90 15.58 -23.02 16.89
C PHE A 90 15.03 -22.41 18.19
N SER A 91 14.44 -21.22 18.06
CA SER A 91 13.59 -20.63 19.11
C SER A 91 12.16 -20.53 18.61
N LEU A 92 11.21 -20.70 19.52
CA LEU A 92 9.78 -20.66 19.28
C LEU A 92 9.12 -19.75 20.32
N ARG A 93 8.18 -18.91 19.88
CA ARG A 93 7.31 -18.15 20.79
C ARG A 93 5.94 -18.81 20.91
N ILE A 94 5.44 -18.88 22.14
CA ILE A 94 4.10 -19.35 22.48
C ILE A 94 3.43 -18.25 23.31
N ALA A 95 2.20 -17.88 22.93
CA ALA A 95 1.35 -17.00 23.71
C ALA A 95 0.36 -17.83 24.54
N LEU A 96 0.26 -17.53 25.83
CA LEU A 96 -0.80 -17.99 26.73
C LEU A 96 -1.82 -16.85 26.85
N GLY A 97 -3.05 -17.08 26.45
CA GLY A 97 -4.15 -16.11 26.51
C GLY A 97 -5.25 -16.52 27.47
N GLY A 98 -6.09 -15.57 27.89
CA GLY A 98 -7.19 -15.82 28.83
C GLY A 98 -6.71 -16.18 30.24
N LEU A 99 -5.61 -15.58 30.69
CA LEU A 99 -5.18 -15.69 32.08
C LEU A 99 -6.06 -14.80 32.98
N ALA A 100 -6.21 -15.17 34.25
CA ALA A 100 -6.78 -14.28 35.27
C ALA A 100 -5.73 -13.25 35.70
N ALA A 101 -6.18 -12.08 36.14
CA ALA A 101 -5.31 -10.97 36.54
C ALA A 101 -4.85 -11.08 37.99
N ASP A 102 -3.67 -10.52 38.30
CA ASP A 102 -2.98 -10.61 39.60
C ASP A 102 -2.71 -12.06 40.11
N GLN A 103 -2.85 -13.06 39.23
CA GLN A 103 -2.86 -14.48 39.55
C GLN A 103 -1.49 -15.11 39.31
N VAL A 104 -1.06 -15.98 40.22
CA VAL A 104 0.11 -16.85 40.03
C VAL A 104 -0.25 -18.04 39.14
N TYR A 105 0.59 -18.33 38.15
CA TYR A 105 0.49 -19.49 37.27
C TYR A 105 1.79 -20.28 37.28
N TYR A 106 1.71 -21.56 37.64
CA TYR A 106 2.77 -22.54 37.42
C TYR A 106 2.76 -22.96 35.95
N PHE A 107 3.92 -23.30 35.39
CA PHE A 107 4.02 -23.74 33.99
C PHE A 107 5.12 -24.78 33.75
N ARG A 108 4.96 -25.57 32.68
CA ARG A 108 5.92 -26.59 32.23
C ARG A 108 5.94 -26.64 30.70
N PRO A 109 7.03 -26.19 30.04
CA PRO A 109 7.26 -26.47 28.63
C PRO A 109 7.41 -27.98 28.41
N VAL A 110 6.73 -28.52 27.40
CA VAL A 110 6.73 -29.95 27.06
C VAL A 110 6.92 -30.16 25.55
N LEU A 111 7.64 -31.21 25.19
CA LEU A 111 7.64 -31.76 23.84
C LEU A 111 6.63 -32.89 23.77
N VAL A 112 5.66 -32.79 22.86
CA VAL A 112 4.55 -33.71 22.66
C VAL A 112 4.76 -34.52 21.40
N ARG A 113 4.70 -35.85 21.48
CA ARG A 113 4.68 -36.77 20.33
C ARG A 113 3.52 -37.74 20.51
N GLU A 114 2.68 -37.89 19.49
CA GLU A 114 1.48 -38.75 19.52
C GLU A 114 0.56 -38.49 20.75
N GLY A 115 0.42 -37.22 21.14
CA GLY A 115 -0.40 -36.79 22.28
C GLY A 115 0.19 -37.08 23.67
N ARG A 116 1.45 -37.51 23.76
CA ARG A 116 2.16 -37.73 25.03
C ARG A 116 3.38 -36.83 25.15
N ALA A 117 3.64 -36.32 26.36
CA ALA A 117 4.88 -35.62 26.65
C ALA A 117 6.07 -36.60 26.63
N VAL A 118 7.08 -36.32 25.80
CA VAL A 118 8.31 -37.10 25.64
C VAL A 118 9.54 -36.43 26.27
N ALA A 119 9.46 -35.12 26.49
CA ALA A 119 10.44 -34.36 27.28
C ALA A 119 9.75 -33.14 27.91
N SER A 120 10.32 -32.60 28.99
CA SER A 120 9.85 -31.38 29.66
C SER A 120 11.01 -30.54 30.17
N TRP A 121 10.81 -29.23 30.29
CA TRP A 121 11.77 -28.33 30.94
C TRP A 121 11.42 -28.14 32.43
N SER A 122 12.45 -28.07 33.27
CA SER A 122 12.42 -27.84 34.71
C SER A 122 13.40 -26.72 35.10
N CYS A 123 13.27 -26.16 36.31
CA CYS A 123 14.12 -25.08 36.79
C CYS A 123 15.62 -25.49 36.86
N PRO A 124 16.54 -24.82 36.13
CA PRO A 124 17.96 -25.17 36.17
C PRO A 124 18.67 -24.71 37.45
N ALA A 125 18.10 -23.72 38.15
CA ALA A 125 18.59 -23.19 39.41
C ALA A 125 17.44 -22.53 40.18
N ALA A 126 17.57 -22.42 41.51
CA ALA A 126 16.72 -21.55 42.31
C ALA A 126 17.05 -20.07 42.01
N GLY A 127 16.03 -19.22 41.87
CA GLY A 127 16.22 -17.80 41.59
C GLY A 127 15.00 -17.11 40.98
N ILE A 128 15.11 -15.78 40.87
CA ILE A 128 14.18 -14.95 40.10
C ILE A 128 14.81 -14.72 38.73
N PHE A 129 14.08 -15.07 37.68
CA PHE A 129 14.45 -14.90 36.28
C PHE A 129 13.58 -13.82 35.64
N GLU A 130 13.90 -13.43 34.40
CA GLU A 130 13.12 -12.45 33.66
C GLU A 130 11.71 -13.00 33.34
N GLY A 131 10.73 -12.53 34.11
CA GLY A 131 9.31 -12.88 34.02
C GLY A 131 8.85 -14.15 34.75
N TYR A 132 9.74 -14.89 35.44
CA TYR A 132 9.36 -16.08 36.21
C TYR A 132 10.27 -16.35 37.42
N VAL A 133 9.83 -17.23 38.32
CA VAL A 133 10.52 -17.62 39.56
C VAL A 133 10.67 -19.14 39.61
N CYS A 134 11.82 -19.58 40.13
CA CYS A 134 12.14 -20.96 40.48
C CYS A 134 12.51 -21.04 41.96
N GLU A 135 11.80 -21.84 42.75
CA GLU A 135 12.06 -21.97 44.19
C GLU A 135 13.23 -22.93 44.49
N ALA A 136 13.42 -23.96 43.64
CA ALA A 136 14.52 -24.91 43.72
C ALA A 136 14.98 -25.39 42.32
N VAL A 137 16.11 -26.10 42.29
CA VAL A 137 16.54 -26.89 41.11
C VAL A 137 15.51 -27.99 40.85
N ASP A 138 15.23 -28.26 39.57
CA ASP A 138 14.23 -29.21 39.06
C ASP A 138 12.77 -28.96 39.48
N ASP A 139 12.50 -27.84 40.17
CA ASP A 139 11.15 -27.45 40.54
C ASP A 139 10.33 -26.96 39.33
N LEU A 140 9.02 -26.88 39.53
CA LEU A 140 8.05 -26.31 38.61
C LEU A 140 8.06 -24.77 38.71
N PRO A 141 8.46 -24.05 37.65
CA PRO A 141 8.52 -22.59 37.68
C PRO A 141 7.11 -21.97 37.73
N TYR A 142 7.03 -20.73 38.20
CA TYR A 142 5.80 -19.93 38.12
C TYR A 142 6.05 -18.48 37.68
N PHE A 143 5.02 -17.84 37.17
CA PHE A 143 4.95 -16.41 36.92
C PHE A 143 3.68 -15.82 37.55
N ARG A 144 3.57 -14.49 37.66
CA ARG A 144 2.35 -13.81 38.12
C ARG A 144 1.89 -12.83 37.05
N THR A 145 0.61 -12.85 36.69
CA THR A 145 0.02 -11.85 35.80
C THR A 145 -0.06 -10.50 36.49
N THR A 146 -0.09 -9.41 35.72
CA THR A 146 -0.25 -8.07 36.30
C THR A 146 -1.67 -7.87 36.83
N ALA A 147 -1.84 -6.92 37.75
CA ALA A 147 -3.17 -6.53 38.24
C ALA A 147 -4.08 -6.01 37.11
N ARG A 148 -5.39 -6.01 37.35
CA ARG A 148 -6.35 -5.35 36.45
C ARG A 148 -6.09 -3.83 36.49
N PRO A 149 -5.79 -3.17 35.36
CA PRO A 149 -5.70 -1.73 35.27
C PRO A 149 -7.10 -1.11 35.36
N ASP A 150 -7.14 0.20 35.61
CA ASP A 150 -8.35 1.01 35.46
C ASP A 150 -8.91 0.86 34.02
N PRO A 151 -10.23 0.72 33.81
CA PRO A 151 -10.84 0.75 32.48
C PRO A 151 -10.40 1.92 31.58
N ALA A 152 -10.03 3.08 32.13
CA ALA A 152 -9.46 4.19 31.37
C ALA A 152 -8.05 3.89 30.84
N ALA A 153 -7.23 3.16 31.59
CA ALA A 153 -5.86 2.80 31.22
C ALA A 153 -5.77 1.68 30.16
N THR A 154 -6.91 1.08 29.77
CA THR A 154 -7.02 0.16 28.63
C THR A 154 -7.55 0.82 27.35
N LEU A 155 -7.69 2.15 27.35
CA LEU A 155 -7.88 2.92 26.10
C LEU A 155 -6.51 3.18 25.44
N PRO A 156 -6.45 3.30 24.10
CA PRO A 156 -5.26 3.79 23.42
C PRO A 156 -4.82 5.15 23.96
N THR A 157 -3.53 5.32 24.23
CA THR A 157 -2.98 6.65 24.54
C THR A 157 -3.01 7.53 23.28
N PRO A 158 -3.57 8.75 23.31
CA PRO A 158 -3.56 9.64 22.14
C PRO A 158 -2.14 9.96 21.66
N PRO A 159 -1.89 10.00 20.34
CA PRO A 159 -0.59 10.38 19.81
C PRO A 159 -0.26 11.85 20.07
N ALA A 160 1.03 12.15 20.27
CA ALA A 160 1.54 13.51 20.17
C ALA A 160 1.54 14.01 18.71
N VAL A 161 1.32 15.30 18.51
CA VAL A 161 1.16 15.95 17.20
C VAL A 161 2.24 17.02 17.02
N PRO A 162 2.90 17.13 15.85
CA PRO A 162 3.87 18.19 15.56
C PRO A 162 3.26 19.58 15.51
N ASP A 163 4.08 20.61 15.70
CA ASP A 163 3.70 21.99 15.35
C ASP A 163 3.65 22.13 13.82
N VAL A 164 2.56 22.71 13.32
CA VAL A 164 2.27 22.88 11.90
C VAL A 164 1.83 24.30 11.55
N ALA A 165 2.01 25.27 12.45
CA ALA A 165 1.79 26.68 12.15
C ALA A 165 2.70 27.16 10.98
N ILE A 166 2.22 28.07 10.12
CA ILE A 166 3.09 28.74 9.15
C ILE A 166 3.92 29.79 9.92
N PRO A 167 5.27 29.70 9.89
CA PRO A 167 6.11 30.66 10.58
C PRO A 167 6.11 32.01 9.86
N ALA A 168 6.12 33.10 10.62
CA ALA A 168 6.40 34.43 10.08
C ALA A 168 7.85 34.48 9.56
N ILE A 169 8.02 34.91 8.32
CA ILE A 169 9.34 35.09 7.69
C ILE A 169 10.02 36.32 8.32
N ASN A 170 11.10 36.08 9.05
CA ASN A 170 11.93 37.10 9.71
C ASN A 170 13.40 37.03 9.27
N GLY A 171 13.76 36.08 8.40
CA GLY A 171 15.05 35.95 7.76
C GLY A 171 15.03 36.34 6.28
N ARG A 172 16.01 35.83 5.54
CA ARG A 172 16.25 36.11 4.11
C ARG A 172 15.26 35.40 3.18
N ARG A 173 14.83 36.12 2.13
CA ARG A 173 14.17 35.60 0.91
C ARG A 173 15.21 35.24 -0.16
N PHE A 174 15.01 34.09 -0.79
CA PHE A 174 15.75 33.61 -1.97
C PHE A 174 14.81 33.52 -3.17
N ALA A 175 15.24 34.00 -4.34
CA ALA A 175 14.48 33.90 -5.58
C ALA A 175 15.09 32.82 -6.48
N VAL A 176 14.26 31.94 -7.02
CA VAL A 176 14.68 30.98 -8.04
C VAL A 176 14.57 31.62 -9.42
N GLU A 177 15.62 31.48 -10.21
CA GLU A 177 15.69 31.96 -11.59
C GLU A 177 15.20 30.88 -12.56
N VAL A 178 14.67 31.32 -13.71
CA VAL A 178 14.16 30.45 -14.78
C VAL A 178 14.72 30.86 -16.13
N ASP A 179 14.82 29.91 -17.05
CA ASP A 179 15.13 30.17 -18.46
C ASP A 179 13.90 30.60 -19.28
N ASP A 180 14.11 30.90 -20.57
CA ASP A 180 13.06 31.31 -21.52
C ASP A 180 11.95 30.24 -21.71
N ALA A 181 12.19 29.00 -21.28
CA ALA A 181 11.23 27.90 -21.31
C ALA A 181 10.56 27.64 -19.94
N GLY A 182 10.76 28.53 -18.96
CA GLY A 182 10.19 28.42 -17.61
C GLY A 182 10.83 27.35 -16.73
N ARG A 183 12.05 26.91 -17.05
CA ARG A 183 12.78 25.86 -16.33
C ARG A 183 13.71 26.46 -15.29
N CYS A 184 13.66 25.99 -14.05
CA CYS A 184 14.47 26.54 -12.96
C CYS A 184 15.96 26.29 -13.20
N THR A 185 16.79 27.34 -13.12
CA THR A 185 18.24 27.26 -13.38
C THR A 185 19.07 27.11 -12.11
N ASN A 186 18.56 27.54 -10.94
CA ASN A 186 19.36 27.68 -9.72
C ASN A 186 18.72 27.10 -8.43
N PHE A 187 17.59 26.37 -8.52
CA PHE A 187 16.83 25.93 -7.32
C PHE A 187 17.66 25.12 -6.31
N ALA A 188 18.49 24.17 -6.78
CA ALA A 188 19.38 23.41 -5.91
C ALA A 188 20.42 24.29 -5.18
N ALA A 189 20.89 25.36 -5.82
CA ALA A 189 21.77 26.34 -5.19
C ALA A 189 21.02 27.20 -4.15
N MET A 190 19.74 27.52 -4.38
CA MET A 190 18.92 28.25 -3.39
C MET A 190 18.63 27.40 -2.14
N LEU A 191 18.40 26.08 -2.27
CA LEU A 191 18.34 25.16 -1.13
C LEU A 191 19.63 25.20 -0.29
N GLN A 192 20.79 25.15 -0.96
CA GLN A 192 22.11 25.21 -0.32
C GLN A 192 22.43 26.59 0.29
N ALA A 193 21.88 27.67 -0.26
CA ALA A 193 22.05 29.01 0.27
C ALA A 193 21.19 29.22 1.53
N ALA A 194 19.91 28.86 1.50
CA ALA A 194 19.01 29.00 2.65
C ALA A 194 19.46 28.17 3.86
N ALA A 195 20.04 26.98 3.64
CA ALA A 195 20.58 26.14 4.71
C ALA A 195 21.83 26.71 5.42
N LYS A 196 22.48 27.74 4.84
CA LYS A 196 23.70 28.40 5.37
C LYS A 196 23.45 29.74 6.05
N GLU A 197 22.24 30.26 5.98
CA GLU A 197 21.84 31.48 6.70
C GLU A 197 21.64 31.21 8.21
N ASP A 198 21.19 32.22 8.94
CA ASP A 198 20.94 32.12 10.39
C ASP A 198 19.92 31.02 10.72
N ALA A 199 20.46 29.94 11.28
CA ALA A 199 19.77 28.76 11.78
C ALA A 199 18.56 29.04 12.71
N ALA A 200 18.51 30.20 13.37
CA ALA A 200 17.43 30.63 14.26
C ALA A 200 16.29 31.39 13.56
N LEU A 201 16.48 31.86 12.32
CA LEU A 201 15.49 32.64 11.57
C LEU A 201 14.69 31.77 10.59
N ASN A 202 13.52 32.28 10.22
CA ASN A 202 12.65 31.68 9.22
C ASN A 202 12.92 32.32 7.85
N HIS A 203 13.35 31.49 6.91
CA HIS A 203 13.73 31.88 5.56
C HIS A 203 12.67 31.47 4.54
N GLU A 204 12.66 32.10 3.37
CA GLU A 204 11.81 31.63 2.26
C GLU A 204 12.57 31.47 0.94
N ILE A 205 12.22 30.42 0.19
CA ILE A 205 12.65 30.20 -1.20
C ILE A 205 11.40 30.34 -2.08
N VAL A 206 11.45 31.28 -3.02
CA VAL A 206 10.34 31.63 -3.89
C VAL A 206 10.63 31.18 -5.31
N ILE A 207 9.84 30.23 -5.81
CA ILE A 207 9.91 29.70 -7.18
C ILE A 207 8.86 30.42 -8.04
N PRO A 208 9.16 30.93 -9.24
CA PRO A 208 8.14 31.52 -10.11
C PRO A 208 6.96 30.55 -10.35
N ALA A 209 5.72 31.04 -10.22
CA ALA A 209 4.53 30.23 -10.47
C ALA A 209 4.50 29.73 -11.93
N GLY A 210 4.06 28.49 -12.13
CA GLY A 210 4.12 27.79 -13.43
C GLY A 210 5.50 27.26 -13.83
N ALA A 211 6.59 27.65 -13.15
CA ALA A 211 7.93 27.16 -13.46
C ALA A 211 8.10 25.68 -13.10
N THR A 212 9.00 25.00 -13.81
CA THR A 212 9.36 23.60 -13.57
C THR A 212 10.83 23.46 -13.19
N CYS A 213 11.12 22.95 -12.00
CA CYS A 213 12.47 22.62 -11.56
C CYS A 213 12.69 21.11 -11.74
N TYR A 214 13.68 20.73 -12.55
CA TYR A 214 14.04 19.33 -12.78
C TYR A 214 15.07 18.83 -11.77
N GLY A 215 14.72 17.75 -11.06
CA GLY A 215 15.52 17.17 -9.97
C GLY A 215 16.50 16.07 -10.40
N PRO A 216 16.98 15.23 -9.46
CA PRO A 216 16.57 15.14 -8.06
C PRO A 216 17.10 16.27 -7.17
N PHE A 217 16.43 16.50 -6.04
CA PHE A 217 16.77 17.53 -5.06
C PHE A 217 16.96 16.96 -3.66
N THR A 218 17.95 17.48 -2.94
CA THR A 218 18.19 17.17 -1.52
C THR A 218 18.06 18.43 -0.68
N ALA A 219 17.18 18.41 0.32
CA ALA A 219 17.08 19.40 1.38
C ALA A 219 18.31 19.31 2.30
N PRO A 220 19.19 20.31 2.35
CA PRO A 220 20.44 20.18 3.11
C PRO A 220 20.21 20.08 4.62
N PRO A 221 21.18 19.51 5.38
CA PRO A 221 21.22 19.63 6.82
C PRO A 221 21.23 21.08 7.28
N LYS A 222 20.43 21.42 8.30
CA LYS A 222 20.38 22.76 8.89
C LYS A 222 20.38 22.65 10.41
N PRO A 223 21.32 23.27 11.13
CA PRO A 223 21.22 23.39 12.58
C PRO A 223 20.06 24.33 12.97
N GLY A 224 19.69 24.33 14.25
CA GLY A 224 18.76 25.31 14.85
C GLY A 224 17.28 25.21 14.43
N PRO A 225 16.39 25.95 15.12
CA PRO A 225 14.94 25.76 15.08
C PRO A 225 14.22 26.49 13.94
N GLY A 226 14.86 27.44 13.25
CA GLY A 226 14.23 28.20 12.16
C GLY A 226 13.80 27.31 10.99
N ILE A 227 12.78 27.74 10.24
CA ILE A 227 12.18 26.97 9.14
C ILE A 227 12.46 27.65 7.80
N VAL A 228 12.78 26.86 6.77
CA VAL A 228 12.82 27.31 5.38
C VAL A 228 11.50 26.96 4.69
N VAL A 229 10.77 27.99 4.24
CA VAL A 229 9.51 27.85 3.50
C VAL A 229 9.79 27.92 2.00
N VAL A 230 9.61 26.81 1.28
CA VAL A 230 9.69 26.73 -0.18
C VAL A 230 8.28 26.86 -0.76
N ARG A 231 8.07 27.83 -1.65
CA ARG A 231 6.72 28.16 -2.17
C ARG A 231 6.75 28.80 -3.57
N PRO A 232 5.61 28.84 -4.29
CA PRO A 232 5.51 29.63 -5.51
C PRO A 232 5.57 31.14 -5.23
N SER A 233 5.78 31.93 -6.29
CA SER A 233 5.67 33.40 -6.28
C SER A 233 4.26 33.88 -6.02
N THR A 234 3.26 33.04 -6.28
CA THR A 234 1.85 33.25 -5.91
C THR A 234 1.73 33.58 -4.41
N PRO A 235 1.05 34.68 -4.04
CA PRO A 235 0.71 34.96 -2.64
C PRO A 235 -0.06 33.82 -1.99
N LEU A 236 0.21 33.53 -0.71
CA LEU A 236 -0.49 32.46 0.02
C LEU A 236 -2.01 32.70 0.15
N GLU A 237 -2.44 33.96 0.00
CA GLU A 237 -3.83 34.41 -0.04
C GLU A 237 -4.57 34.02 -1.34
N GLN A 238 -3.83 33.71 -2.42
CA GLN A 238 -4.39 33.30 -3.72
C GLN A 238 -4.38 31.78 -3.91
N LEU A 239 -3.56 31.05 -3.14
CA LEU A 239 -3.76 29.62 -2.94
C LEU A 239 -5.01 29.39 -2.06
N PRO A 240 -5.59 28.17 -2.04
CA PRO A 240 -6.61 27.83 -1.06
C PRO A 240 -6.17 28.21 0.37
N PRO A 241 -7.07 28.73 1.22
CA PRO A 241 -6.75 29.14 2.58
C PRO A 241 -6.07 28.03 3.39
N GLU A 242 -5.43 28.41 4.50
CA GLU A 242 -4.94 27.41 5.46
C GLU A 242 -6.08 26.48 5.90
N ASN A 243 -5.77 25.19 6.06
CA ASN A 243 -6.73 24.10 6.29
C ASN A 243 -7.69 23.79 5.13
N THR A 244 -7.66 24.53 4.02
CA THR A 244 -8.38 24.16 2.79
C THR A 244 -7.48 23.32 1.88
N ARG A 245 -7.99 22.17 1.44
CA ARG A 245 -7.28 21.23 0.55
C ARG A 245 -7.13 21.80 -0.87
N VAL A 246 -5.98 21.60 -1.50
CA VAL A 246 -5.80 21.88 -2.95
C VAL A 246 -6.36 20.78 -3.82
N ASP A 247 -6.63 21.12 -5.08
CA ASP A 247 -6.94 20.16 -6.15
C ASP A 247 -6.25 20.57 -7.48
N PRO A 248 -6.28 19.74 -8.54
CA PRO A 248 -5.60 20.03 -9.80
C PRO A 248 -5.97 21.36 -10.48
N SER A 249 -7.12 21.98 -10.18
CA SER A 249 -7.47 23.31 -10.69
C SER A 249 -6.52 24.40 -10.18
N ASN A 250 -5.89 24.20 -9.02
CA ASN A 250 -4.89 25.12 -8.47
C ASN A 250 -3.52 25.02 -9.15
N ALA A 251 -3.30 24.08 -10.08
CA ALA A 251 -1.97 23.78 -10.62
C ALA A 251 -1.28 24.97 -11.30
N ALA A 252 -2.04 25.89 -11.93
CA ALA A 252 -1.51 27.10 -12.56
C ALA A 252 -0.94 28.13 -11.55
N LEU A 253 -1.32 28.03 -10.27
CA LEU A 253 -0.86 28.88 -9.18
C LEU A 253 0.39 28.33 -8.48
N MET A 254 0.88 27.16 -8.88
CA MET A 254 1.92 26.42 -8.20
C MET A 254 3.23 26.37 -9.00
N ALA A 255 4.34 26.09 -8.31
CA ALA A 255 5.58 25.69 -8.94
C ALA A 255 5.66 24.16 -9.02
N THR A 256 6.33 23.63 -10.04
CA THR A 256 6.43 22.17 -10.28
C THR A 256 7.85 21.69 -10.03
N LEU A 257 8.02 20.67 -9.19
CA LEU A 257 9.20 19.82 -9.15
C LEU A 257 8.91 18.57 -9.98
N SER A 258 9.79 18.25 -10.93
CA SER A 258 9.64 17.11 -11.83
C SER A 258 10.94 16.31 -11.89
N MET A 259 10.84 15.01 -12.16
CA MET A 259 12.01 14.28 -12.67
C MET A 259 12.34 14.77 -14.10
N PRO A 260 13.62 14.81 -14.49
CA PRO A 260 14.01 15.11 -15.86
C PRO A 260 13.54 14.00 -16.82
N PRO A 261 13.16 14.33 -18.08
CA PRO A 261 12.57 13.35 -19.01
C PRO A 261 13.50 12.20 -19.43
N SER A 262 14.82 12.37 -19.35
CA SER A 262 15.83 11.50 -19.96
C SER A 262 16.15 10.19 -19.21
N LEU A 263 15.67 10.01 -17.97
CA LEU A 263 16.11 8.91 -17.10
C LEU A 263 15.17 7.71 -17.13
N SER A 264 15.73 6.51 -17.41
CA SER A 264 14.97 5.32 -17.80
C SER A 264 14.56 4.38 -16.65
N LYS A 265 15.19 4.46 -15.47
CA LYS A 265 14.79 3.76 -14.22
C LYS A 265 15.23 4.58 -13.00
N TRP A 266 14.41 4.60 -11.95
CA TRP A 266 14.64 5.47 -10.78
C TRP A 266 14.66 4.71 -9.45
N THR A 267 15.82 4.65 -8.82
CA THR A 267 16.03 4.13 -7.45
C THR A 267 16.06 5.21 -6.38
N SER A 268 16.02 6.48 -6.75
CA SER A 268 16.14 7.64 -5.84
C SER A 268 14.89 8.54 -5.88
N PRO A 269 14.53 9.17 -4.75
CA PRO A 269 13.40 10.12 -4.68
C PRO A 269 13.66 11.42 -5.47
N LEU A 270 12.58 12.07 -5.93
CA LEU A 270 12.64 13.40 -6.55
C LEU A 270 13.06 14.48 -5.54
N PHE A 271 12.51 14.45 -4.33
CA PHE A 271 12.87 15.34 -3.23
C PHE A 271 13.20 14.55 -1.97
N ARG A 272 14.41 14.75 -1.42
CA ARG A 272 14.90 14.03 -0.24
C ARG A 272 15.28 14.98 0.89
N ALA A 273 14.87 14.63 2.11
CA ALA A 273 15.42 15.16 3.34
C ALA A 273 15.94 13.97 4.16
N GLY A 274 17.06 14.11 4.89
CA GLY A 274 17.67 12.97 5.57
C GLY A 274 18.94 13.35 6.33
N CYS A 275 19.69 12.34 6.77
CA CYS A 275 21.00 12.55 7.38
C CYS A 275 22.14 12.14 6.45
N GLU A 276 23.18 12.97 6.39
CA GLU A 276 24.44 12.74 5.67
C GLU A 276 25.60 13.09 6.61
N GLU A 277 26.57 12.18 6.76
CA GLU A 277 27.73 12.33 7.66
C GLU A 277 27.35 12.72 9.11
N GLY A 278 26.21 12.24 9.61
CA GLY A 278 25.71 12.56 10.96
C GLY A 278 25.05 13.94 11.09
N ARG A 279 24.90 14.70 10.01
CA ARG A 279 24.17 15.97 9.94
C ARG A 279 22.82 15.74 9.28
N CYS A 280 21.72 16.18 9.90
CA CYS A 280 20.37 15.87 9.44
C CYS A 280 19.60 17.12 8.95
N SER A 281 18.75 16.95 7.94
CA SER A 281 17.79 17.97 7.48
C SER A 281 16.82 18.33 8.61
N ASN A 282 16.60 19.64 8.82
CA ASN A 282 15.67 20.13 9.83
C ASN A 282 14.95 21.39 9.33
N GLY A 283 13.64 21.47 9.53
CA GLY A 283 12.84 22.68 9.32
C GLY A 283 12.65 23.02 7.85
N TRP A 284 12.08 22.11 7.06
CA TRP A 284 11.79 22.32 5.64
C TRP A 284 10.29 22.20 5.40
N ARG A 285 9.64 23.30 5.00
CA ARG A 285 8.21 23.35 4.67
C ARG A 285 8.02 23.68 3.20
N LEU A 286 7.35 22.80 2.44
CA LEU A 286 7.00 23.02 1.05
C LEU A 286 5.50 23.35 0.96
N VAL A 287 5.17 24.50 0.39
CA VAL A 287 3.79 25.03 0.33
C VAL A 287 3.40 25.33 -1.12
N GLY A 288 2.27 24.80 -1.60
CA GLY A 288 1.80 25.10 -2.96
C GLY A 288 2.74 24.57 -4.06
N ILE A 289 3.34 23.40 -3.83
CA ILE A 289 4.29 22.76 -4.75
C ILE A 289 3.65 21.52 -5.39
N ARG A 290 3.81 21.39 -6.70
CA ARG A 290 3.48 20.16 -7.43
C ARG A 290 4.72 19.27 -7.50
N PHE A 291 4.60 17.99 -7.15
CA PHE A 291 5.58 16.96 -7.43
C PHE A 291 4.96 16.06 -8.48
N VAL A 292 5.59 15.96 -9.65
CA VAL A 292 5.07 15.16 -10.76
C VAL A 292 6.07 14.10 -11.16
N ALA A 293 5.55 12.93 -11.53
CA ALA A 293 6.25 11.99 -12.39
C ALA A 293 6.68 12.69 -13.70
N PRO A 294 7.76 12.25 -14.36
CA PRO A 294 8.13 12.84 -15.63
C PRO A 294 7.00 12.60 -16.66
N PRO A 295 6.75 13.53 -17.58
CA PRO A 295 5.84 13.25 -18.70
C PRO A 295 6.35 12.01 -19.44
N PHE A 296 5.44 11.12 -19.86
CA PHE A 296 5.82 9.97 -20.67
C PHE A 296 6.48 10.47 -21.95
N GLN A 297 7.82 10.37 -22.01
CA GLN A 297 8.57 10.83 -23.16
C GLN A 297 8.72 9.67 -24.13
N GLU A 298 8.27 9.88 -25.36
CA GLU A 298 8.81 9.13 -26.48
C GLU A 298 10.33 9.31 -26.47
N PHE A 299 11.08 8.21 -26.32
CA PHE A 299 12.54 8.26 -26.36
C PHE A 299 13.01 8.63 -27.78
N GLU A 300 13.06 9.93 -28.08
CA GLU A 300 13.89 10.46 -29.15
C GLU A 300 15.36 10.30 -28.71
N PRO A 301 16.16 9.50 -29.43
CA PRO A 301 17.54 9.27 -29.03
C PRO A 301 18.37 10.52 -29.28
N ASP A 302 19.11 11.00 -28.27
CA ASP A 302 20.01 12.12 -28.47
C ASP A 302 21.05 11.78 -29.55
N VAL A 303 21.08 12.60 -30.59
CA VAL A 303 22.05 12.52 -31.69
C VAL A 303 23.08 13.63 -31.51
N TYR A 304 24.35 13.26 -31.50
CA TYR A 304 25.49 14.19 -31.44
C TYR A 304 26.31 14.03 -32.71
N GLY A 305 26.66 15.11 -33.39
CA GLY A 305 27.64 15.08 -34.49
C GLY A 305 29.03 14.75 -33.97
N VAL A 306 29.75 13.87 -34.66
CA VAL A 306 31.19 13.71 -34.47
C VAL A 306 31.87 14.83 -35.25
N VAL A 307 32.64 15.65 -34.55
CA VAL A 307 33.45 16.74 -35.15
C VAL A 307 34.82 16.24 -35.55
N ASP A 308 35.41 15.35 -34.76
CA ASP A 308 36.74 14.80 -35.00
C ASP A 308 36.86 13.38 -34.43
N ALA A 309 37.71 12.55 -35.02
CA ALA A 309 37.98 11.18 -34.59
C ALA A 309 39.48 10.87 -34.72
N THR A 310 40.13 10.56 -33.61
CA THR A 310 41.60 10.40 -33.54
C THR A 310 42.01 9.14 -32.77
N ALA A 311 43.30 8.82 -32.79
CA ALA A 311 43.88 7.67 -32.10
C ALA A 311 44.20 7.98 -30.62
N ASP A 312 43.59 7.26 -29.68
CA ASP A 312 44.07 7.14 -28.29
C ASP A 312 44.61 5.72 -28.05
N LYS A 313 45.53 5.56 -27.09
CA LYS A 313 46.08 4.25 -26.70
C LYS A 313 45.03 3.27 -26.16
N ARG A 314 43.81 3.74 -25.85
CA ARG A 314 42.67 2.98 -25.33
C ARG A 314 41.60 2.69 -26.40
N GLY A 315 41.67 3.28 -27.59
CA GLY A 315 40.69 3.17 -28.66
C GLY A 315 40.55 4.44 -29.50
N ALA A 316 39.50 4.55 -30.30
CA ALA A 316 39.24 5.78 -31.06
C ALA A 316 38.65 6.87 -30.16
N LEU A 317 39.28 8.05 -30.12
CA LEU A 317 38.80 9.23 -29.41
C LEU A 317 37.92 10.06 -30.35
N LEU A 318 36.63 10.20 -30.03
CA LEU A 318 35.67 11.03 -30.75
C LEU A 318 35.44 12.34 -30.01
N THR A 319 35.51 13.45 -30.73
CA THR A 319 35.09 14.78 -30.26
C THR A 319 33.69 15.09 -30.81
N LEU A 320 32.80 15.57 -29.95
CA LEU A 320 31.37 15.78 -30.23
C LEU A 320 31.05 17.26 -30.46
N ASP A 321 30.01 17.51 -31.25
CA ASP A 321 29.56 18.85 -31.65
C ASP A 321 29.05 19.70 -30.48
N ARG A 322 28.49 19.05 -29.46
CA ARG A 322 28.01 19.66 -28.21
C ARG A 322 28.38 18.81 -26.99
N ASP A 323 28.29 19.43 -25.82
CA ASP A 323 28.53 18.80 -24.53
C ASP A 323 27.46 17.73 -24.26
N VAL A 324 27.86 16.62 -23.63
CA VAL A 324 27.04 15.44 -23.42
C VAL A 324 27.19 14.91 -22.00
N GLU A 325 26.07 14.71 -21.32
CA GLU A 325 26.01 14.03 -20.03
C GLU A 325 25.71 12.54 -20.22
N PHE A 326 26.76 11.76 -20.48
CA PHE A 326 26.65 10.30 -20.44
C PHE A 326 26.53 9.83 -18.98
N ALA A 327 25.34 9.42 -18.55
CA ALA A 327 25.19 8.68 -17.30
C ALA A 327 26.03 7.39 -17.30
N ASP A 328 26.59 7.01 -16.15
CA ASP A 328 27.65 5.99 -15.96
C ASP A 328 27.36 4.56 -16.49
N TYR A 329 26.16 4.31 -17.02
CA TYR A 329 25.70 2.98 -17.45
C TYR A 329 25.17 2.92 -18.89
N THR A 330 25.30 4.01 -19.67
CA THR A 330 24.66 4.15 -20.99
C THR A 330 25.43 3.47 -22.12
N ASN A 331 24.74 2.66 -22.92
CA ASN A 331 25.24 2.13 -24.19
C ASN A 331 24.94 3.13 -25.32
N VAL A 332 25.91 3.36 -26.20
CA VAL A 332 25.86 4.40 -27.23
C VAL A 332 26.08 3.78 -28.60
N GLY A 333 25.09 3.92 -29.48
CA GLY A 333 25.14 3.52 -30.88
C GLY A 333 25.80 4.60 -31.72
N ILE A 334 27.00 4.35 -32.18
CA ILE A 334 27.69 5.22 -33.14
C ILE A 334 27.27 4.77 -34.54
N THR A 335 27.00 5.73 -35.44
CA THR A 335 26.45 5.46 -36.78
C THR A 335 26.85 6.55 -37.78
N GLY A 336 26.71 6.28 -39.08
CA GLY A 336 27.03 7.22 -40.16
C GLY A 336 28.52 7.52 -40.34
N VAL A 337 29.42 6.99 -39.50
CA VAL A 337 30.86 7.28 -39.58
C VAL A 337 31.43 6.78 -40.91
N GLN A 338 31.66 7.71 -41.83
CA GLN A 338 32.18 7.42 -43.16
C GLN A 338 33.71 7.24 -43.09
N GLY A 339 34.23 6.25 -43.81
CA GLY A 339 35.67 5.90 -43.79
C GLY A 339 36.11 4.99 -42.64
N ALA A 340 35.38 4.95 -41.51
CA ALA A 340 35.73 4.11 -40.35
C ALA A 340 34.54 3.22 -39.89
N PRO A 341 34.18 2.17 -40.66
CA PRO A 341 32.98 1.37 -40.40
C PRO A 341 33.00 0.60 -39.07
N ASP A 342 34.19 0.28 -38.54
CA ASP A 342 34.35 -0.39 -37.24
C ASP A 342 33.84 0.43 -36.04
N LEU A 343 33.62 1.74 -36.24
CA LEU A 343 32.99 2.62 -35.27
C LEU A 343 31.46 2.58 -35.32
N ASN A 344 30.83 2.11 -36.41
CA ASN A 344 29.37 2.09 -36.55
C ASN A 344 28.73 0.93 -35.76
N ARG A 345 28.78 1.02 -34.44
CA ARG A 345 28.39 -0.04 -33.49
C ARG A 345 27.91 0.54 -32.16
N VAL A 346 27.19 -0.29 -31.39
CA VAL A 346 26.85 0.02 -30.00
C VAL A 346 28.02 -0.32 -29.08
N VAL A 347 28.45 0.65 -28.27
CA VAL A 347 29.59 0.53 -27.34
C VAL A 347 29.27 1.19 -26.00
N ARG A 348 30.05 0.87 -24.98
CA ARG A 348 30.17 1.74 -23.80
C ARG A 348 31.35 2.69 -24.02
N PRO A 349 31.11 3.99 -24.26
CA PRO A 349 32.18 4.96 -24.36
C PRO A 349 32.84 5.18 -22.99
N ILE A 350 34.10 5.59 -22.99
CA ILE A 350 34.77 6.15 -21.82
C ILE A 350 34.76 7.68 -22.00
N ALA A 351 34.00 8.40 -21.18
CA ALA A 351 34.03 9.85 -21.19
C ALA A 351 35.40 10.37 -20.70
N ILE A 352 35.97 11.32 -21.44
CA ILE A 352 37.24 12.00 -21.13
C ILE A 352 36.99 13.47 -20.80
N SER A 353 36.00 14.07 -21.43
CA SER A 353 35.41 15.37 -21.10
C SER A 353 33.95 15.39 -21.58
N PRO A 354 33.13 16.41 -21.24
CA PRO A 354 31.75 16.51 -21.74
C PRO A 354 31.63 16.45 -23.27
N ARG A 355 32.68 16.79 -24.01
CA ARG A 355 32.72 16.74 -25.48
C ARG A 355 33.55 15.61 -26.07
N GLN A 356 34.19 14.77 -25.26
CA GLN A 356 35.12 13.76 -25.77
C GLN A 356 34.92 12.39 -25.14
N ILE A 357 34.77 11.38 -26.01
CA ILE A 357 34.58 9.98 -25.63
C ILE A 357 35.60 9.08 -26.33
N ILE A 358 36.07 8.05 -25.64
CA ILE A 358 36.85 6.97 -26.26
C ILE A 358 35.94 5.79 -26.52
N VAL A 359 36.05 5.21 -27.71
CA VAL A 359 35.42 3.97 -28.15
C VAL A 359 36.41 2.81 -27.93
N PRO A 360 36.24 1.99 -26.87
CA PRO A 360 37.20 0.95 -26.55
C PRO A 360 37.23 -0.13 -27.63
N GLY A 361 38.43 -0.62 -27.95
CA GLY A 361 38.62 -1.71 -28.92
C GLY A 361 38.19 -1.35 -30.35
N ALA A 362 38.21 -0.07 -30.74
CA ALA A 362 38.20 0.34 -32.14
C ALA A 362 39.63 0.74 -32.55
N PRO A 363 40.08 0.39 -33.78
CA PRO A 363 41.34 0.90 -34.29
C PRO A 363 41.28 2.43 -34.50
N ALA A 364 42.45 3.04 -34.62
CA ALA A 364 42.56 4.43 -35.04
C ALA A 364 41.88 4.63 -36.41
N PRO A 365 40.99 5.62 -36.57
CA PRO A 365 40.27 5.81 -37.83
C PRO A 365 41.14 6.57 -38.85
N ASP A 366 41.85 5.83 -39.70
CA ASP A 366 42.52 6.41 -40.87
C ASP A 366 41.49 6.92 -41.88
N GLY A 367 41.46 8.24 -42.11
CA GLY A 367 40.62 8.87 -43.15
C GLY A 367 39.21 9.28 -42.73
N TYR A 368 38.93 9.45 -41.43
CA TYR A 368 37.68 10.05 -40.98
C TYR A 368 37.50 11.50 -41.50
N GLN A 369 36.29 11.84 -41.94
CA GLN A 369 35.92 13.21 -42.32
C GLN A 369 34.98 13.83 -41.28
N ALA A 370 35.42 14.94 -40.69
CA ALA A 370 34.67 15.75 -39.72
C ALA A 370 33.22 16.00 -40.16
N GLY A 371 32.26 15.74 -39.26
CA GLY A 371 30.84 16.01 -39.50
C GLY A 371 30.08 14.94 -40.29
N THR A 372 30.72 13.83 -40.71
CA THR A 372 30.02 12.74 -41.44
C THR A 372 29.32 11.74 -40.53
N GLY A 373 29.78 11.59 -39.27
CA GLY A 373 29.33 10.57 -38.34
C GLY A 373 28.54 11.13 -37.16
N HIS A 374 27.71 10.27 -36.56
CA HIS A 374 26.87 10.61 -35.41
C HIS A 374 27.01 9.60 -34.26
N VAL A 375 26.84 10.10 -33.05
CA VAL A 375 26.79 9.34 -31.81
C VAL A 375 25.35 9.41 -31.30
N VAL A 376 24.71 8.25 -31.11
CA VAL A 376 23.27 8.13 -30.84
C VAL A 376 23.03 7.29 -29.59
N ASN A 377 22.32 7.84 -28.60
CA ASN A 377 21.99 7.11 -27.38
C ASN A 377 20.85 6.08 -27.61
N ALA A 378 20.99 4.79 -27.26
CA ALA A 378 20.05 3.75 -27.71
C ALA A 378 19.68 2.65 -26.67
N LEU A 379 18.40 2.26 -26.67
CA LEU A 379 17.82 1.02 -26.13
C LEU A 379 17.13 0.21 -27.28
N THR A 380 16.58 -1.00 -27.04
CA THR A 380 16.86 -2.28 -27.79
C THR A 380 15.65 -3.03 -28.57
N ILE A 381 15.76 -3.80 -29.75
CA ILE A 381 14.80 -4.88 -30.43
C ILE A 381 15.32 -6.02 -31.46
N PRO A 382 15.21 -7.39 -31.27
CA PRO A 382 15.78 -8.50 -32.09
C PRO A 382 14.80 -9.60 -32.69
N LEU A 383 14.86 -10.91 -32.28
CA LEU A 383 14.61 -12.12 -33.12
C LEU A 383 14.03 -13.40 -32.41
N GLU A 384 13.64 -14.43 -33.19
CA GLU A 384 13.15 -15.77 -32.76
C GLU A 384 13.72 -16.96 -33.60
N GLY A 385 13.65 -18.20 -33.07
CA GLY A 385 13.48 -19.40 -33.92
C GLY A 385 14.58 -20.47 -33.86
N CYS A 386 15.31 -20.58 -32.75
CA CYS A 386 16.60 -21.29 -32.64
C CYS A 386 16.51 -22.79 -32.28
N THR A 387 17.26 -23.63 -32.98
CA THR A 387 17.34 -25.09 -32.77
C THR A 387 18.60 -25.51 -32.00
N GLY A 388 18.46 -26.44 -31.04
CA GLY A 388 19.51 -26.82 -30.07
C GLY A 388 20.70 -27.65 -30.60
N GLY A 389 20.99 -27.62 -31.90
CA GLY A 389 22.21 -28.18 -32.47
C GLY A 389 23.43 -27.30 -32.20
N LYS A 390 24.63 -27.78 -32.54
CA LYS A 390 25.84 -26.94 -32.62
C LYS A 390 26.37 -26.96 -34.06
N PRO A 391 26.36 -25.82 -34.79
CA PRO A 391 25.87 -24.50 -34.39
C PRO A 391 24.33 -24.46 -34.23
N ILE A 392 23.86 -23.53 -33.38
CA ILE A 392 22.44 -23.28 -33.13
C ILE A 392 21.85 -22.59 -34.37
N VAL A 393 20.81 -23.14 -34.99
CA VAL A 393 20.21 -22.56 -36.22
C VAL A 393 18.88 -21.90 -35.91
N CYS A 394 18.79 -20.59 -36.14
CA CYS A 394 17.59 -19.76 -35.96
C CYS A 394 16.92 -19.46 -37.31
N LYS A 395 15.59 -19.32 -37.36
CA LYS A 395 14.83 -19.14 -38.61
C LYS A 395 13.91 -17.94 -38.55
N THR A 396 13.95 -17.09 -39.58
CA THR A 396 12.87 -16.14 -39.88
C THR A 396 11.87 -16.79 -40.86
N LYS A 397 10.59 -16.40 -40.79
CA LYS A 397 9.50 -17.18 -41.42
C LYS A 397 9.11 -16.75 -42.84
N GLY A 398 9.58 -15.60 -43.35
CA GLY A 398 9.23 -15.16 -44.71
C GLY A 398 10.01 -13.92 -45.21
N PRO A 399 10.06 -13.68 -46.53
CA PRO A 399 10.83 -12.61 -47.16
C PRO A 399 10.10 -11.25 -47.15
N HIS A 400 10.87 -10.15 -47.11
CA HIS A 400 10.34 -8.79 -47.02
C HIS A 400 10.51 -8.03 -48.35
N GLY A 401 9.41 -7.50 -48.89
CA GLY A 401 9.42 -6.66 -50.11
C GLY A 401 8.12 -5.90 -50.29
N LEU A 402 8.20 -4.59 -50.56
CA LEU A 402 7.06 -3.66 -50.59
C LEU A 402 6.47 -3.48 -52.00
N LYS A 403 5.14 -3.51 -52.13
CA LYS A 403 4.42 -2.99 -53.33
C LYS A 403 2.90 -2.78 -53.12
N GLY A 404 2.43 -1.53 -53.19
CA GLY A 404 1.09 -1.17 -53.69
C GLY A 404 -0.04 -0.80 -52.71
N SER A 405 -0.16 0.50 -52.35
CA SER A 405 -1.39 1.35 -52.20
C SER A 405 -2.69 0.79 -51.55
N PHE A 406 -3.43 1.49 -50.65
CA PHE A 406 -3.77 2.92 -50.58
C PHE A 406 -4.28 3.39 -49.16
N ARG A 407 -3.57 4.33 -48.52
CA ARG A 407 -4.01 5.42 -47.58
C ARG A 407 -5.08 5.19 -46.47
N THR A 408 -4.66 5.48 -45.23
CA THR A 408 -5.17 6.60 -44.35
C THR A 408 -4.06 6.99 -43.35
N PRO A 409 -3.82 8.27 -43.01
CA PRO A 409 -2.51 8.68 -42.48
C PRO A 409 -2.35 8.61 -40.95
N VAL A 410 -1.40 7.80 -40.47
CA VAL A 410 -0.78 7.97 -39.16
C VAL A 410 0.29 9.07 -39.28
N GLN A 411 0.06 10.25 -38.71
CA GLN A 411 1.11 11.26 -38.62
C GLN A 411 1.98 11.03 -37.37
N ARG A 412 3.26 10.74 -37.63
CA ARG A 412 4.43 10.91 -36.75
C ARG A 412 4.38 10.29 -35.34
N LYS A 413 5.39 9.43 -35.13
CA LYS A 413 5.96 8.94 -33.86
C LYS A 413 5.28 7.70 -33.26
N THR A 414 6.10 6.67 -33.05
CA THR A 414 6.01 5.61 -32.03
C THR A 414 7.19 4.65 -32.24
N GLY A 415 8.20 4.73 -31.38
CA GLY A 415 9.33 3.80 -31.38
C GLY A 415 9.09 2.63 -30.42
N VAL A 416 8.48 1.54 -30.90
CA VAL A 416 8.16 0.36 -30.09
C VAL A 416 9.42 -0.32 -29.54
N ARG A 417 9.38 -0.86 -28.31
CA ARG A 417 10.33 -1.85 -27.75
C ARG A 417 9.58 -2.85 -26.86
N VAL A 418 9.95 -4.14 -26.92
CA VAL A 418 9.39 -5.32 -26.19
C VAL A 418 10.47 -5.85 -25.19
N PHE A 419 10.37 -7.03 -24.54
CA PHE A 419 11.52 -7.79 -23.96
C PHE A 419 11.13 -9.30 -23.76
N VAL A 420 12.09 -10.24 -23.78
CA VAL A 420 11.86 -11.73 -23.79
C VAL A 420 12.97 -12.52 -23.06
N GLY A 421 12.70 -13.16 -21.93
CA GLY A 421 13.69 -14.04 -21.26
C GLY A 421 13.87 -15.40 -21.97
N LEU A 422 15.06 -16.01 -21.90
CA LEU A 422 15.28 -17.40 -22.32
C LEU A 422 15.75 -18.30 -21.17
N GLY A 423 15.06 -19.44 -21.04
CA GLY A 423 15.11 -20.32 -19.87
C GLY A 423 16.02 -21.55 -19.96
N HIS A 424 17.03 -21.58 -20.86
CA HIS A 424 17.98 -22.70 -20.96
C HIS A 424 19.44 -22.24 -20.82
N GLY A 425 20.29 -23.09 -20.24
CA GLY A 425 21.70 -22.80 -20.00
C GLY A 425 22.57 -23.04 -21.23
N ILE A 426 23.15 -21.97 -21.78
CA ILE A 426 24.14 -22.03 -22.87
C ILE A 426 25.53 -21.83 -22.26
N GLY A 427 26.48 -22.68 -22.64
CA GLY A 427 27.88 -22.55 -22.22
C GLY A 427 28.67 -21.56 -23.08
N ALA A 428 29.74 -21.00 -22.53
CA ALA A 428 30.63 -20.11 -23.29
C ALA A 428 31.29 -20.86 -24.47
N GLY A 429 31.16 -20.32 -25.68
CA GLY A 429 31.88 -20.80 -26.88
C GLY A 429 31.04 -21.37 -28.03
N ASP A 430 29.71 -21.33 -27.97
CA ASP A 430 28.83 -21.91 -29.01
C ASP A 430 28.53 -20.93 -30.18
N LEU A 431 28.56 -21.43 -31.43
CA LEU A 431 28.20 -20.68 -32.65
C LEU A 431 26.68 -20.72 -32.95
N VAL A 432 26.18 -19.68 -33.61
CA VAL A 432 24.77 -19.51 -34.04
C VAL A 432 24.68 -19.08 -35.52
N ARG A 433 23.66 -19.51 -36.27
CA ARG A 433 23.42 -19.22 -37.70
C ARG A 433 21.93 -18.89 -37.96
N VAL A 434 21.62 -18.01 -38.94
CA VAL A 434 20.23 -17.64 -39.31
C VAL A 434 19.88 -18.03 -40.76
N GLU A 435 18.67 -18.52 -41.01
CA GLU A 435 18.14 -18.89 -42.36
C GLU A 435 16.91 -18.05 -42.77
N ASN A 436 16.68 -17.93 -44.09
CA ASN A 436 15.66 -17.12 -44.82
C ASN A 436 15.88 -15.59 -44.95
N SER A 437 17.06 -15.06 -44.63
CA SER A 437 17.41 -13.65 -44.95
C SER A 437 17.73 -13.44 -46.44
N SER A 438 17.39 -12.26 -46.98
CA SER A 438 17.81 -11.80 -48.32
C SER A 438 19.23 -11.22 -48.37
N VAL A 439 19.92 -11.11 -47.22
CA VAL A 439 21.32 -10.70 -47.11
C VAL A 439 22.18 -11.90 -46.74
N LYS A 440 23.28 -12.10 -47.47
CA LYS A 440 24.22 -13.20 -47.27
C LYS A 440 25.21 -12.91 -46.13
N ASP A 441 25.50 -13.95 -45.34
CA ASP A 441 26.65 -14.09 -44.43
C ASP A 441 26.71 -13.15 -43.20
N TRP A 442 25.93 -13.46 -42.15
CA TRP A 442 25.95 -12.79 -40.83
C TRP A 442 26.39 -13.76 -39.71
N ASN A 443 27.38 -13.40 -38.88
CA ASN A 443 27.98 -14.25 -37.83
C ASN A 443 28.39 -13.42 -36.57
N GLY A 444 28.29 -13.97 -35.35
CA GLY A 444 28.68 -13.29 -34.10
C GLY A 444 28.84 -14.20 -32.86
N VAL A 445 29.47 -13.69 -31.78
CA VAL A 445 29.88 -14.44 -30.55
C VAL A 445 29.67 -13.58 -29.28
N TRP A 446 29.40 -14.17 -28.11
CA TRP A 446 29.01 -13.49 -26.84
C TRP A 446 29.94 -13.75 -25.62
N SER A 447 29.93 -12.89 -24.58
CA SER A 447 30.79 -13.04 -23.37
C SER A 447 30.28 -12.45 -22.01
N VAL A 448 30.54 -13.21 -20.93
CA VAL A 448 30.63 -12.92 -19.45
C VAL A 448 29.40 -12.39 -18.64
N GLN A 449 29.41 -12.66 -17.32
CA GLN A 449 28.27 -12.75 -16.37
C GLN A 449 28.57 -12.09 -15.00
N TYR A 450 27.56 -11.49 -14.33
CA TYR A 450 27.48 -11.30 -12.86
C TYR A 450 26.01 -11.16 -12.38
N GLY A 451 25.61 -11.82 -11.29
CA GLY A 451 24.31 -11.63 -10.61
C GLY A 451 23.20 -12.65 -10.94
N MET A 452 22.07 -12.56 -10.21
CA MET A 452 20.87 -13.41 -10.39
C MET A 452 19.79 -12.79 -11.29
N GLU A 453 19.98 -11.56 -11.78
CA GLU A 453 19.07 -10.94 -12.75
C GLU A 453 19.24 -11.55 -14.15
N ARG A 454 18.15 -11.66 -14.90
CA ARG A 454 18.18 -11.90 -16.35
C ARG A 454 17.38 -10.82 -17.05
N GLN A 455 18.09 -9.94 -17.76
CA GLN A 455 17.50 -8.98 -18.69
C GLN A 455 17.52 -9.59 -20.08
N LEU A 456 16.54 -9.28 -20.92
CA LEU A 456 16.77 -9.39 -22.35
C LEU A 456 17.46 -8.10 -22.82
N ALA A 457 18.58 -8.26 -23.54
CA ALA A 457 18.97 -7.27 -24.54
C ALA A 457 18.24 -7.62 -25.82
N LEU A 458 17.14 -6.93 -26.02
CA LEU A 458 16.59 -6.76 -27.34
C LEU A 458 17.71 -6.12 -28.27
N HIS A 459 17.69 -6.10 -29.62
CA HIS A 459 18.73 -5.36 -30.42
C HIS A 459 18.38 -4.97 -31.90
N THR A 460 17.93 -3.73 -32.18
CA THR A 460 17.41 -3.28 -33.51
C THR A 460 18.48 -2.65 -34.42
N TRP A 461 18.30 -2.77 -35.75
CA TRP A 461 18.10 -1.69 -36.75
C TRP A 461 18.01 -2.34 -38.17
N PRO A 462 17.34 -1.74 -39.18
CA PRO A 462 17.52 -0.35 -39.61
C PRO A 462 16.25 0.53 -39.69
N ARG A 463 16.45 1.86 -39.66
CA ARG A 463 15.50 2.85 -40.20
C ARG A 463 15.35 2.67 -41.71
N VAL A 464 14.17 3.03 -42.20
CA VAL A 464 13.92 3.32 -43.61
C VAL A 464 13.64 4.83 -43.74
N ASP A 465 14.47 5.54 -44.47
CA ASP A 465 14.08 6.85 -45.02
C ASP A 465 13.17 6.58 -46.23
N CYS A 466 11.87 6.86 -46.11
CA CYS A 466 10.92 6.83 -47.22
C CYS A 466 10.65 8.25 -47.71
N GLU A 467 11.18 8.63 -48.89
CA GLU A 467 10.70 9.84 -49.60
C GLU A 467 9.26 9.69 -50.11
N LYS A 468 8.71 8.46 -50.16
CA LYS A 468 7.28 8.17 -50.40
C LYS A 468 6.88 6.74 -50.00
N ASP A 469 5.82 6.65 -49.18
CA ASP A 469 4.83 5.57 -48.99
C ASP A 469 5.32 4.10 -48.84
N CYS A 470 5.17 3.50 -47.63
CA CYS A 470 5.80 2.22 -47.26
C CYS A 470 4.88 1.05 -46.80
N GLY A 471 3.55 1.11 -46.94
CA GLY A 471 2.63 -0.05 -46.79
C GLY A 471 2.16 -0.42 -45.36
N GLU A 472 1.26 -1.42 -45.26
CA GLU A 472 0.55 -1.85 -44.04
C GLU A 472 1.11 -3.15 -43.40
N LEU A 473 0.74 -3.43 -42.13
CA LEU A 473 1.41 -4.41 -41.26
C LEU A 473 0.41 -5.22 -40.40
N GLU A 474 0.19 -6.51 -40.75
CA GLU A 474 -0.97 -7.29 -40.27
C GLU A 474 -0.79 -8.13 -38.98
N ALA A 475 0.42 -8.49 -38.55
CA ALA A 475 0.62 -9.44 -37.44
C ALA A 475 1.94 -9.26 -36.66
N ILE A 476 1.96 -9.70 -35.39
CA ILE A 476 3.13 -9.77 -34.50
C ILE A 476 3.38 -11.25 -34.11
N HIS A 477 4.63 -11.72 -34.19
CA HIS A 477 5.00 -13.07 -33.73
C HIS A 477 5.54 -12.99 -32.29
N VAL A 478 4.92 -13.72 -31.36
CA VAL A 478 5.30 -13.74 -29.94
C VAL A 478 6.01 -15.06 -29.62
N VAL A 479 7.22 -14.92 -29.09
CA VAL A 479 8.19 -16.01 -28.92
C VAL A 479 7.88 -16.91 -27.73
N GLN A 480 7.69 -16.28 -26.58
CA GLN A 480 7.51 -16.90 -25.27
C GLN A 480 7.07 -15.80 -24.30
N ILE A 481 6.14 -16.10 -23.39
CA ILE A 481 5.79 -15.22 -22.26
C ILE A 481 6.07 -15.97 -20.96
N ASP A 482 6.99 -15.44 -20.13
CA ASP A 482 7.36 -16.09 -18.87
C ASP A 482 6.13 -16.30 -17.96
N GLY A 483 5.97 -17.54 -17.48
CA GLY A 483 4.84 -17.97 -16.68
C GLY A 483 3.65 -18.56 -17.46
N THR A 484 3.63 -18.51 -18.81
CA THR A 484 2.54 -19.10 -19.61
C THR A 484 3.06 -19.89 -20.81
N GLY A 485 2.46 -21.06 -21.09
CA GLY A 485 2.72 -21.85 -22.31
C GLY A 485 1.56 -21.80 -23.30
N ARG A 486 0.89 -20.65 -23.43
CA ARG A 486 -0.35 -20.49 -24.21
C ARG A 486 -0.32 -19.38 -25.28
N ILE A 487 0.79 -18.67 -25.43
CA ILE A 487 0.85 -17.40 -26.19
C ILE A 487 1.91 -17.44 -27.30
N ASP A 488 2.48 -18.61 -27.57
CA ASP A 488 3.56 -18.78 -28.55
C ASP A 488 2.97 -18.84 -29.99
N GLY A 489 3.41 -17.96 -30.90
CA GLY A 489 2.99 -17.98 -32.31
C GLY A 489 2.74 -16.62 -32.97
N SER A 490 2.20 -16.65 -34.20
CA SER A 490 1.71 -15.46 -34.91
C SER A 490 0.36 -15.02 -34.32
N HIS A 491 0.26 -13.75 -33.93
CA HIS A 491 -0.99 -13.13 -33.49
C HIS A 491 -1.29 -11.94 -34.40
N LEU A 492 -2.58 -11.71 -34.67
CA LEU A 492 -3.01 -10.39 -35.10
C LEU A 492 -2.81 -9.41 -33.94
N TYR A 493 -2.91 -8.12 -34.19
CA TYR A 493 -2.88 -7.14 -33.11
C TYR A 493 -3.75 -5.94 -33.42
N SER A 494 -4.39 -5.42 -32.38
CA SER A 494 -5.16 -4.19 -32.39
C SER A 494 -4.40 -3.13 -31.59
N VAL A 495 -4.18 -1.95 -32.16
CA VAL A 495 -3.60 -0.81 -31.43
C VAL A 495 -4.66 -0.26 -30.48
N VAL A 496 -4.39 -0.32 -29.17
CA VAL A 496 -5.32 0.09 -28.11
C VAL A 496 -5.06 1.54 -27.71
N SER A 497 -3.78 1.92 -27.68
CA SER A 497 -3.30 3.27 -27.46
C SER A 497 -1.89 3.43 -28.05
N GLU A 498 -1.33 4.64 -28.00
CA GLU A 498 0.06 4.94 -28.39
C GLU A 498 1.11 4.09 -27.65
N THR A 499 0.74 3.49 -26.51
CA THR A 499 1.65 2.69 -25.66
C THR A 499 1.30 1.21 -25.53
N GLU A 500 0.19 0.76 -26.15
CA GLU A 500 -0.41 -0.56 -25.88
C GLU A 500 -1.00 -1.21 -27.14
N PHE A 501 -0.63 -2.48 -27.35
CA PHE A 501 -1.13 -3.36 -28.38
C PHE A 501 -1.87 -4.54 -27.72
N GLN A 502 -3.13 -4.76 -28.09
CA GLN A 502 -3.84 -5.99 -27.80
C GLN A 502 -3.39 -7.03 -28.83
N LEU A 503 -2.86 -8.16 -28.38
CA LEU A 503 -2.64 -9.32 -29.24
C LEU A 503 -4.00 -9.98 -29.50
N ASP A 504 -4.26 -10.45 -30.70
CA ASP A 504 -5.49 -11.14 -31.08
C ASP A 504 -5.14 -12.53 -31.60
N TYR A 505 -5.61 -13.58 -30.91
CA TYR A 505 -5.47 -14.96 -31.37
C TYR A 505 -6.50 -15.24 -32.48
N LEU A 506 -6.21 -16.20 -33.37
CA LEU A 506 -7.23 -16.79 -34.21
C LEU A 506 -7.79 -18.04 -33.51
N ASP A 507 -9.11 -18.17 -33.44
CA ASP A 507 -9.76 -19.38 -32.95
C ASP A 507 -9.55 -20.56 -33.93
N GLY A 508 -9.99 -21.76 -33.54
CA GLY A 508 -9.89 -22.95 -34.39
C GLY A 508 -10.69 -22.91 -35.70
N LYS A 509 -11.37 -21.80 -36.01
CA LYS A 509 -12.14 -21.54 -37.24
C LYS A 509 -11.60 -20.33 -38.02
N GLY A 510 -10.58 -19.64 -37.51
CA GLY A 510 -9.98 -18.46 -38.14
C GLY A 510 -10.65 -17.13 -37.81
N GLU A 511 -11.52 -17.06 -36.78
CA GLU A 511 -12.04 -15.78 -36.29
C GLU A 511 -11.11 -15.18 -35.23
N ALA A 512 -10.92 -13.86 -35.25
CA ALA A 512 -10.10 -13.15 -34.29
C ALA A 512 -10.79 -13.10 -32.91
N ILE A 513 -10.09 -13.61 -31.89
CA ILE A 513 -10.49 -13.59 -30.48
C ILE A 513 -9.38 -12.96 -29.64
N ALA A 514 -9.75 -11.98 -28.82
CA ALA A 514 -8.81 -11.13 -28.11
C ALA A 514 -7.85 -11.90 -27.17
N GLY A 515 -6.58 -11.50 -27.18
CA GLY A 515 -5.48 -11.99 -26.36
C GLY A 515 -4.72 -10.88 -25.60
N GLY A 516 -3.59 -11.25 -24.98
CA GLY A 516 -2.89 -10.43 -23.98
C GLY A 516 -2.45 -9.04 -24.44
N TYR A 517 -2.18 -8.13 -23.50
CA TYR A 517 -1.82 -6.74 -23.80
C TYR A 517 -0.29 -6.53 -23.72
N LEU A 518 0.34 -6.29 -24.87
CA LEU A 518 1.71 -5.79 -24.96
C LEU A 518 1.72 -4.28 -24.74
N ALA A 519 2.09 -3.86 -23.55
CA ALA A 519 2.45 -2.48 -23.26
C ALA A 519 3.98 -2.31 -23.23
N GLN A 520 4.49 -1.16 -23.67
CA GLN A 520 5.91 -0.83 -23.49
C GLN A 520 6.28 -0.90 -22.00
N ASP A 521 7.38 -1.57 -21.63
CA ASP A 521 7.76 -1.73 -20.22
C ASP A 521 8.02 -0.35 -19.58
N PRO A 522 7.10 0.18 -18.75
CA PRO A 522 7.16 1.55 -18.28
C PRO A 522 8.15 1.66 -17.13
N GLN A 523 8.74 2.84 -17.02
CA GLN A 523 9.66 3.17 -15.95
C GLN A 523 9.00 2.91 -14.58
N TYR A 524 9.64 2.06 -13.76
CA TYR A 524 9.27 1.85 -12.36
C TYR A 524 10.04 2.87 -11.51
N PHE A 525 9.29 3.69 -10.78
CA PHE A 525 9.83 4.74 -9.93
C PHE A 525 9.72 4.36 -8.46
N HIS A 526 10.77 4.66 -7.69
CA HIS A 526 10.77 4.43 -6.25
C HIS A 526 9.82 5.39 -5.51
N SER A 527 10.09 6.71 -5.53
CA SER A 527 9.27 7.69 -4.81
C SER A 527 9.39 9.12 -5.31
N LEU A 528 8.40 9.97 -5.01
CA LEU A 528 8.54 11.42 -5.23
C LEU A 528 9.20 12.11 -4.03
N VAL A 529 8.74 11.82 -2.81
CA VAL A 529 9.27 12.44 -1.58
C VAL A 529 9.84 11.38 -0.65
N ASP A 530 10.98 11.66 -0.02
CA ASP A 530 11.57 10.84 1.03
C ASP A 530 11.99 11.72 2.21
N PHE A 531 11.21 11.69 3.28
CA PHE A 531 11.51 12.27 4.57
C PHE A 531 12.27 11.23 5.41
N GLY A 532 13.54 11.05 5.07
CA GLY A 532 14.41 9.99 5.55
C GLY A 532 14.77 10.05 7.03
N ARG A 533 15.37 8.94 7.49
CA ARG A 533 15.72 8.67 8.89
C ARG A 533 16.47 9.83 9.54
N GLY A 534 16.01 10.24 10.72
CA GLY A 534 16.69 11.21 11.60
C GLY A 534 16.55 12.68 11.21
N ALA A 535 15.96 12.98 10.04
CA ALA A 535 15.53 14.34 9.71
C ALA A 535 14.29 14.74 10.54
N LYS A 536 14.09 16.05 10.75
CA LYS A 536 13.01 16.58 11.59
C LYS A 536 12.28 17.77 10.99
N ASN A 537 11.07 18.06 11.46
CA ASN A 537 10.28 19.25 11.09
C ASN A 537 10.13 19.40 9.57
N LEU A 538 9.61 18.36 8.91
CA LEU A 538 9.43 18.30 7.46
C LEU A 538 7.94 18.34 7.12
N ILE A 539 7.51 19.38 6.39
CA ILE A 539 6.09 19.64 6.16
C ILE A 539 5.81 19.78 4.66
N LEU A 540 4.83 19.04 4.16
CA LEU A 540 4.13 19.34 2.90
C LEU A 540 2.77 19.96 3.25
N ASP A 541 2.44 21.11 2.66
CA ASP A 541 1.17 21.81 2.89
C ASP A 541 0.60 22.32 1.57
N ARG A 542 -0.66 21.99 1.25
CA ARG A 542 -1.31 22.39 -0.01
C ARG A 542 -0.49 22.00 -1.25
N CYS A 543 0.11 20.81 -1.23
CA CYS A 543 0.89 20.27 -2.33
C CYS A 543 0.05 19.34 -3.22
N ILE A 544 0.48 19.16 -4.47
CA ILE A 544 -0.07 18.14 -5.38
C ILE A 544 1.03 17.13 -5.65
N LEU A 545 0.79 15.84 -5.41
CA LEU A 545 1.70 14.75 -5.75
C LEU A 545 0.99 13.87 -6.76
N ASP A 546 1.51 13.77 -7.98
CA ASP A 546 0.91 12.96 -9.06
C ASP A 546 1.92 11.95 -9.60
N GLY A 547 1.60 10.66 -9.44
CA GLY A 547 2.35 9.54 -10.00
C GLY A 547 2.17 9.34 -11.51
N GLY A 548 1.33 10.16 -12.17
CA GLY A 548 1.02 10.10 -13.61
C GLY A 548 0.11 8.94 -14.02
N GLY A 549 0.05 7.86 -13.22
CA GLY A 549 -0.78 6.69 -13.49
C GLY A 549 -0.30 5.92 -14.72
N PHE A 550 -1.19 5.16 -15.36
CA PHE A 550 -0.85 4.45 -16.59
C PHE A 550 -0.27 5.43 -17.65
N PRO A 551 0.88 5.10 -18.28
CA PRO A 551 1.60 3.84 -18.22
C PRO A 551 2.58 3.70 -17.05
N LEU A 552 2.93 4.77 -16.34
CA LEU A 552 3.93 4.78 -15.26
C LEU A 552 3.54 3.86 -14.09
N ARG A 553 4.52 3.50 -13.25
CA ARG A 553 4.34 2.68 -12.03
C ARG A 553 5.19 3.22 -10.89
N PHE A 554 4.60 3.37 -9.70
CA PHE A 554 5.29 3.90 -8.52
C PHE A 554 5.25 2.93 -7.34
N GLN A 555 6.37 2.81 -6.63
CA GLN A 555 6.44 2.06 -5.37
C GLN A 555 5.78 2.83 -4.21
N ARG A 556 6.07 4.13 -4.04
CA ARG A 556 5.42 4.98 -3.04
C ARG A 556 5.35 6.46 -3.44
N ALA A 557 4.44 7.24 -2.87
CA ALA A 557 4.48 8.70 -3.01
C ALA A 557 5.52 9.33 -2.07
N ILE A 558 5.36 9.05 -0.77
CA ILE A 558 6.12 9.65 0.33
C ILE A 558 6.68 8.53 1.23
N GLY A 559 8.00 8.49 1.42
CA GLY A 559 8.62 7.75 2.52
C GLY A 559 8.73 8.65 3.76
N VAL A 560 8.29 8.18 4.93
CA VAL A 560 8.34 8.92 6.20
C VAL A 560 9.08 8.11 7.26
N SER A 561 10.32 8.49 7.55
CA SER A 561 11.18 7.96 8.63
C SER A 561 11.71 9.09 9.54
N SER A 562 11.06 10.25 9.51
CA SER A 562 11.46 11.48 10.17
C SER A 562 10.65 11.72 11.44
N GLU A 563 11.12 12.66 12.26
CA GLU A 563 10.35 13.16 13.42
C GLU A 563 9.68 14.50 13.12
N ASP A 564 8.58 14.79 13.81
CA ASP A 564 7.89 16.09 13.76
C ASP A 564 7.42 16.50 12.34
N SER A 565 6.98 15.54 11.55
CA SER A 565 6.69 15.74 10.12
C SER A 565 5.20 15.73 9.80
N ALA A 566 4.79 16.48 8.77
CA ALA A 566 3.39 16.58 8.39
C ALA A 566 3.13 16.57 6.88
N VAL A 567 1.96 16.05 6.50
CA VAL A 567 1.40 16.13 5.15
C VAL A 567 -0.02 16.66 5.29
N LEU A 568 -0.23 17.88 4.80
CA LEU A 568 -1.40 18.70 5.11
C LEU A 568 -2.08 19.18 3.83
N ASN A 569 -3.41 19.16 3.81
CA ASN A 569 -4.22 19.88 2.81
C ASN A 569 -3.89 19.52 1.34
N SER A 570 -3.29 18.35 1.09
CA SER A 570 -2.65 18.02 -0.18
C SER A 570 -3.49 17.06 -1.03
N HIS A 571 -3.24 17.06 -2.34
CA HIS A 571 -3.80 16.13 -3.32
C HIS A 571 -2.73 15.12 -3.70
N ILE A 572 -2.96 13.82 -3.50
CA ILE A 572 -1.99 12.75 -3.71
C ILE A 572 -2.66 11.70 -4.60
N GLU A 573 -2.21 11.58 -5.84
CA GLU A 573 -2.90 10.77 -6.84
C GLU A 573 -2.02 9.87 -7.68
N ASN A 574 -2.64 8.82 -8.23
CA ASN A 574 -2.06 7.92 -9.22
C ASN A 574 -0.80 7.14 -8.77
N PHE A 575 -0.63 6.93 -7.46
CA PHE A 575 0.41 6.04 -6.92
C PHE A 575 -0.04 4.60 -6.95
N ASN A 576 0.06 4.01 -8.14
CA ASN A 576 -0.38 2.65 -8.40
C ASN A 576 0.64 1.89 -9.26
N SER A 577 0.42 0.59 -9.35
CA SER A 577 1.06 -0.27 -10.33
C SER A 577 0.05 -1.27 -10.90
N TRP A 578 0.12 -1.48 -12.21
CA TRP A 578 -0.93 -2.12 -13.00
C TRP A 578 -0.40 -3.28 -13.87
N ARG A 579 -1.31 -4.17 -14.28
CA ARG A 579 -1.10 -5.27 -15.24
C ARG A 579 -2.16 -5.24 -16.34
N GLY A 580 -1.78 -5.69 -17.53
CA GLY A 580 -2.76 -6.13 -18.53
C GLY A 580 -3.56 -7.33 -18.01
N ILE A 581 -4.83 -7.42 -18.41
CA ILE A 581 -5.68 -8.58 -18.20
C ILE A 581 -5.81 -9.30 -19.54
N ASN A 582 -5.38 -10.54 -19.64
CA ASN A 582 -5.58 -11.32 -20.85
C ASN A 582 -7.10 -11.53 -21.10
N PRO A 583 -7.68 -11.00 -22.18
CA PRO A 583 -9.12 -11.01 -22.42
C PRO A 583 -9.68 -12.38 -22.82
N ALA A 584 -8.87 -13.35 -23.26
CA ALA A 584 -9.31 -14.73 -23.47
C ALA A 584 -9.36 -15.52 -22.15
N SER A 585 -8.28 -15.53 -21.37
CA SER A 585 -8.21 -16.31 -20.11
C SER A 585 -8.89 -15.60 -18.94
N LYS A 586 -9.09 -14.28 -19.03
CA LYS A 586 -9.49 -13.39 -17.93
C LYS A 586 -8.54 -13.50 -16.73
N ILE A 587 -7.22 -13.60 -16.97
CA ILE A 587 -6.17 -13.65 -15.93
C ILE A 587 -5.24 -12.43 -16.09
N ALA A 588 -4.80 -11.85 -14.97
CA ALA A 588 -3.84 -10.74 -14.97
C ALA A 588 -2.41 -11.25 -15.23
N GLU A 589 -1.67 -10.57 -16.11
CA GLU A 589 -0.38 -11.07 -16.61
C GLU A 589 0.74 -11.07 -15.56
N SER A 590 1.55 -12.13 -15.53
CA SER A 590 2.62 -12.36 -14.54
C SER A 590 3.98 -11.84 -15.00
N GLY A 591 4.20 -10.53 -14.98
CA GLY A 591 5.51 -9.93 -15.25
C GLY A 591 6.42 -9.81 -14.01
N ALA A 592 7.73 -9.70 -14.19
CA ALA A 592 8.68 -9.51 -13.08
C ALA A 592 8.51 -8.15 -12.36
N ALA A 593 8.31 -7.06 -13.11
CA ALA A 593 7.83 -5.77 -12.56
C ALA A 593 6.45 -5.90 -11.90
N GLY A 594 5.70 -6.95 -12.25
CA GLY A 594 4.42 -7.34 -11.68
C GLY A 594 4.49 -8.03 -10.30
N SER A 595 5.68 -8.29 -9.75
CA SER A 595 5.82 -8.95 -8.45
C SER A 595 5.71 -8.00 -7.25
N ASN A 596 6.16 -6.74 -7.39
CA ASN A 596 6.09 -5.71 -6.34
C ASN A 596 4.76 -4.94 -6.30
N LEU A 597 3.84 -5.15 -7.25
CA LEU A 597 2.61 -4.34 -7.39
C LEU A 597 1.78 -4.26 -6.10
N SER A 598 1.77 -5.36 -5.35
CA SER A 598 1.03 -5.53 -4.08
C SER A 598 1.52 -4.62 -2.94
N THR A 599 2.62 -3.88 -3.16
CA THR A 599 3.21 -2.92 -2.24
C THR A 599 3.33 -1.52 -2.82
N SER A 600 2.53 -1.16 -3.84
CA SER A 600 2.36 0.26 -4.24
C SER A 600 1.71 1.04 -3.08
N GLN A 601 2.23 2.22 -2.74
CA GLN A 601 1.82 2.96 -1.53
C GLN A 601 1.60 4.46 -1.82
N ALA A 602 0.82 5.14 -0.99
CA ALA A 602 0.92 6.60 -0.89
C ALA A 602 1.97 6.98 0.16
N ILE A 603 1.82 6.51 1.41
CA ILE A 603 2.73 6.83 2.51
C ILE A 603 3.30 5.56 3.14
N GLU A 604 4.63 5.49 3.21
CA GLU A 604 5.37 4.45 3.95
C GLU A 604 5.90 4.99 5.28
N PHE A 605 5.58 4.32 6.39
CA PHE A 605 6.11 4.63 7.72
C PHE A 605 7.32 3.74 8.05
N GLY A 606 8.50 4.34 7.99
CA GLY A 606 9.76 3.78 8.50
C GLY A 606 9.90 4.05 10.00
N ASP A 607 10.93 4.81 10.39
CA ASP A 607 11.21 5.21 11.79
C ASP A 607 10.45 6.50 12.20
N ALA A 608 9.19 6.64 11.75
CA ALA A 608 8.40 7.85 11.94
C ALA A 608 8.07 8.13 13.43
N ALA A 609 8.20 9.38 13.89
CA ALA A 609 7.72 9.79 15.22
C ALA A 609 7.04 11.17 15.20
N ARG A 610 5.88 11.32 15.88
CA ARG A 610 5.11 12.58 15.93
C ARG A 610 4.79 13.09 14.51
N VAL A 611 3.95 12.33 13.80
CA VAL A 611 3.59 12.60 12.39
C VAL A 611 2.11 12.93 12.25
N LEU A 612 1.81 13.98 11.48
CA LEU A 612 0.43 14.41 11.18
C LEU A 612 0.12 14.31 9.68
N ILE A 613 -0.79 13.41 9.32
CA ILE A 613 -1.36 13.29 7.97
C ILE A 613 -2.80 13.83 8.04
N SER A 614 -3.01 15.10 7.67
CA SER A 614 -4.28 15.80 7.91
C SER A 614 -4.88 16.40 6.64
N ASN A 615 -6.18 16.14 6.42
CA ASN A 615 -6.99 16.77 5.36
C ASN A 615 -6.45 16.59 3.92
N ASN A 616 -5.93 15.41 3.59
CA ASN A 616 -5.45 15.10 2.23
C ASN A 616 -6.49 14.31 1.42
N LEU A 617 -6.42 14.42 0.09
CA LEU A 617 -7.10 13.51 -0.84
C LEU A 617 -6.07 12.49 -1.35
N PHE A 618 -6.32 11.22 -1.10
CA PHE A 618 -5.62 10.10 -1.71
C PHE A 618 -6.53 9.52 -2.80
N LEU A 619 -6.21 9.79 -4.07
CA LEU A 619 -7.03 9.40 -5.23
C LEU A 619 -6.31 8.36 -6.08
N ASN A 620 -6.93 7.21 -6.31
CA ASN A 620 -6.38 6.15 -7.19
C ASN A 620 -4.96 5.74 -6.79
N CYS A 621 -4.79 5.44 -5.49
CA CYS A 621 -3.60 4.85 -4.89
C CYS A 621 -3.83 3.39 -4.42
N PRO A 622 -4.34 2.46 -5.28
CA PRO A 622 -4.50 1.05 -4.95
C PRO A 622 -3.15 0.35 -4.69
N GLY A 623 -3.18 -0.55 -3.71
CA GLY A 623 -2.01 -1.22 -3.16
C GLY A 623 -2.17 -1.31 -1.66
N ILE A 624 -1.26 -0.67 -0.92
CA ILE A 624 -1.39 -0.40 0.52
C ILE A 624 -1.23 1.12 0.70
N THR A 625 -2.34 1.88 0.77
CA THR A 625 -2.25 3.35 0.70
C THR A 625 -1.40 3.94 1.84
N LEU A 626 -1.54 3.42 3.05
CA LEU A 626 -0.73 3.75 4.23
C LEU A 626 -0.08 2.47 4.78
N PHE A 627 1.25 2.37 4.81
CA PHE A 627 1.95 1.14 5.17
C PHE A 627 3.07 1.32 6.19
N ALA A 628 3.02 0.61 7.33
CA ALA A 628 4.17 0.42 8.21
C ALA A 628 4.77 -0.97 8.01
N GLN A 629 5.87 -1.06 7.27
CA GLN A 629 6.46 -2.32 6.81
C GLN A 629 7.06 -3.17 7.95
N PRO A 630 7.09 -4.51 7.82
CA PRO A 630 7.89 -5.38 8.69
C PRO A 630 9.37 -5.35 8.28
N TYR A 631 10.24 -4.77 9.10
CA TYR A 631 11.69 -4.78 8.83
C TYR A 631 12.44 -5.84 9.62
N ARG A 632 13.48 -6.39 8.99
CA ARG A 632 14.30 -7.52 9.48
C ARG A 632 15.70 -7.11 9.96
N LYS A 633 15.92 -5.83 10.27
CA LYS A 633 17.22 -5.28 10.68
C LYS A 633 17.14 -4.67 12.08
N SER A 634 18.02 -5.09 12.97
CA SER A 634 18.04 -4.75 14.41
C SER A 634 18.43 -3.30 14.76
N LYS A 635 18.26 -2.34 13.84
CA LYS A 635 18.63 -0.92 14.01
C LYS A 635 17.50 0.05 13.70
N GLU A 636 16.25 -0.42 13.63
CA GLU A 636 15.10 0.41 13.30
C GLU A 636 14.20 0.62 14.51
N MET A 637 13.61 1.80 14.62
CA MET A 637 12.61 2.10 15.65
C MET A 637 11.21 1.73 15.15
N THR A 638 10.36 1.26 16.06
CA THR A 638 8.92 1.14 15.77
C THR A 638 8.32 2.54 15.61
N PRO A 639 7.65 2.84 14.49
CA PRO A 639 7.03 4.15 14.29
C PRO A 639 5.97 4.41 15.36
N SER A 640 5.85 5.67 15.81
CA SER A 640 4.93 6.00 16.89
C SER A 640 4.43 7.45 16.86
N ASP A 641 3.39 7.75 17.63
CA ASP A 641 2.77 9.07 17.66
C ASP A 641 2.32 9.52 16.25
N VAL A 642 1.47 8.74 15.59
CA VAL A 642 1.00 9.04 14.22
C VAL A 642 -0.49 9.36 14.22
N THR A 643 -0.83 10.56 13.75
CA THR A 643 -2.21 11.02 13.57
C THR A 643 -2.56 11.09 12.09
N ILE A 644 -3.59 10.36 11.68
CA ILE A 644 -4.14 10.32 10.33
C ILE A 644 -5.59 10.77 10.43
N GLN A 645 -5.88 12.01 10.05
CA GLN A 645 -7.21 12.61 10.27
C GLN A 645 -7.76 13.42 9.08
N ARG A 646 -9.10 13.47 8.95
CA ARG A 646 -9.80 14.28 7.92
C ARG A 646 -9.43 13.95 6.46
N ASN A 647 -8.75 12.83 6.22
CA ASN A 647 -8.33 12.44 4.88
C ASN A 647 -9.47 11.76 4.13
N THR A 648 -9.48 11.91 2.81
CA THR A 648 -10.36 11.17 1.91
C THR A 648 -9.51 10.17 1.14
N PHE A 649 -9.79 8.88 1.29
CA PHE A 649 -9.19 7.80 0.50
C PHE A 649 -10.22 7.35 -0.52
N ARG A 650 -9.93 7.55 -1.81
CA ARG A 650 -10.84 7.21 -2.91
C ARG A 650 -10.14 6.36 -3.96
N SER A 651 -10.71 5.20 -4.26
CA SER A 651 -10.28 4.35 -5.36
C SER A 651 -11.42 4.18 -6.35
N GLU A 652 -11.28 4.72 -7.56
CA GLU A 652 -12.36 4.66 -8.55
C GLU A 652 -12.52 3.25 -9.12
N LEU A 653 -13.77 2.80 -9.33
CA LEU A 653 -14.07 1.45 -9.81
C LEU A 653 -13.45 1.12 -11.18
N ARG A 654 -13.01 2.13 -11.96
CA ARG A 654 -12.25 1.89 -13.21
C ARG A 654 -10.90 1.20 -12.99
N TYR A 655 -10.33 1.31 -11.79
CA TYR A 655 -9.11 0.61 -11.38
C TYR A 655 -9.39 -0.80 -10.78
N MET A 656 -10.66 -1.18 -10.60
CA MET A 656 -11.04 -2.53 -10.17
C MET A 656 -11.25 -3.44 -11.39
N ALA A 657 -10.41 -4.46 -11.53
CA ALA A 657 -10.48 -5.43 -12.62
C ALA A 657 -11.87 -6.08 -12.68
N GLY A 658 -12.49 -6.10 -13.85
CA GLY A 658 -13.78 -6.76 -14.06
C GLY A 658 -15.00 -6.04 -13.45
N SER A 659 -14.83 -4.83 -12.91
CA SER A 659 -15.97 -3.95 -12.60
C SER A 659 -16.65 -3.48 -13.90
N PRO A 660 -17.93 -3.05 -13.87
CA PRO A 660 -18.61 -2.47 -15.03
C PRO A 660 -17.94 -1.19 -15.58
N ALA A 661 -17.08 -0.54 -14.78
CA ALA A 661 -16.35 0.67 -15.16
C ALA A 661 -14.86 0.41 -15.48
N SER A 662 -14.41 -0.84 -15.42
CA SER A 662 -12.99 -1.23 -15.52
C SER A 662 -12.35 -0.73 -16.82
N ASP A 663 -11.14 -0.18 -16.71
CA ASP A 663 -10.32 0.31 -17.83
C ASP A 663 -9.62 -0.81 -18.63
N GLY A 664 -9.91 -2.08 -18.31
CA GLY A 664 -9.27 -3.27 -18.88
C GLY A 664 -8.03 -3.76 -18.12
N ARG A 665 -7.59 -3.07 -17.06
CA ARG A 665 -6.34 -3.37 -16.33
C ARG A 665 -6.60 -3.87 -14.91
N SER A 666 -5.61 -4.55 -14.35
CA SER A 666 -5.59 -5.03 -12.96
C SER A 666 -4.61 -4.20 -12.14
N TYR A 667 -5.13 -3.39 -11.22
CA TYR A 667 -4.35 -2.63 -10.25
C TYR A 667 -4.35 -3.37 -8.91
N SER A 668 -3.17 -3.82 -8.49
CA SER A 668 -3.05 -4.74 -7.35
C SER A 668 -3.48 -4.06 -6.05
N THR A 669 -4.57 -4.53 -5.43
CA THR A 669 -5.17 -3.88 -4.26
C THR A 669 -5.13 -4.78 -3.02
N ARG A 670 -4.84 -4.17 -1.86
CA ARG A 670 -4.83 -4.85 -0.55
C ARG A 670 -5.65 -4.10 0.50
N HIS A 671 -5.17 -2.93 0.94
CA HIS A 671 -5.62 -2.24 2.15
C HIS A 671 -5.51 -0.71 2.00
N VAL A 672 -6.35 0.03 2.72
CA VAL A 672 -6.13 1.48 2.92
C VAL A 672 -5.02 1.69 3.94
N MET A 673 -5.00 0.93 5.04
CA MET A 673 -3.93 0.95 6.03
C MET A 673 -3.49 -0.46 6.43
N GLU A 674 -2.19 -0.74 6.37
CA GLU A 674 -1.57 -1.94 6.97
C GLU A 674 -0.49 -1.51 7.98
N LEU A 675 -0.64 -1.94 9.23
CA LEU A 675 0.38 -1.78 10.27
C LEU A 675 0.95 -3.15 10.63
N LYS A 676 2.23 -3.40 10.30
CA LYS A 676 2.98 -4.54 10.86
C LYS A 676 3.88 -4.19 12.04
N ARG A 677 3.98 -2.89 12.30
CA ARG A 677 4.57 -2.27 13.47
C ARG A 677 3.96 -0.88 13.64
N GLY A 678 3.79 -0.41 14.87
CA GLY A 678 3.28 0.94 15.14
C GLY A 678 2.68 1.05 16.55
N VAL A 679 3.04 2.09 17.29
CA VAL A 679 2.52 2.32 18.65
C VAL A 679 1.96 3.74 18.78
N ARG A 680 0.73 3.90 19.29
CA ARG A 680 0.01 5.20 19.34
C ARG A 680 -0.27 5.74 17.93
N PHE A 681 -1.17 5.06 17.23
CA PHE A 681 -1.71 5.49 15.93
C PHE A 681 -3.18 5.87 16.08
N ARG A 682 -3.57 7.05 15.57
CA ARG A 682 -4.96 7.52 15.51
C ARG A 682 -5.40 7.69 14.06
N PHE A 683 -6.42 6.95 13.64
CA PHE A 683 -7.09 7.06 12.35
C PHE A 683 -8.49 7.63 12.60
N ASP A 684 -8.63 8.96 12.52
CA ASP A 684 -9.79 9.70 13.04
C ASP A 684 -10.47 10.62 12.02
N GLY A 685 -11.80 10.56 11.88
CA GLY A 685 -12.51 11.51 11.02
C GLY A 685 -12.18 11.37 9.54
N ASN A 686 -11.79 10.18 9.05
CA ASN A 686 -11.47 9.97 7.64
C ASN A 686 -12.69 9.45 6.86
N THR A 687 -12.63 9.55 5.54
CA THR A 687 -13.59 8.92 4.62
C THR A 687 -12.86 7.94 3.72
N VAL A 688 -13.29 6.68 3.70
CA VAL A 688 -12.82 5.62 2.80
C VAL A 688 -13.94 5.28 1.83
N ASP A 689 -13.68 5.44 0.54
CA ASP A 689 -14.62 5.17 -0.55
C ASP A 689 -13.91 4.37 -1.65
N GLY A 690 -14.16 3.06 -1.71
CA GLY A 690 -13.49 2.15 -2.64
C GLY A 690 -12.25 1.45 -2.06
N ASN A 691 -12.44 0.21 -1.60
CA ASN A 691 -11.37 -0.76 -1.33
C ASN A 691 -11.88 -2.19 -1.60
N TRP A 692 -11.20 -2.96 -2.44
CA TRP A 692 -11.71 -4.25 -2.92
C TRP A 692 -10.75 -5.42 -2.70
N ALA A 693 -11.32 -6.62 -2.69
CA ALA A 693 -10.57 -7.85 -2.59
C ALA A 693 -9.87 -8.18 -3.92
N ASP A 694 -8.54 -8.29 -3.87
CA ASP A 694 -7.70 -8.62 -5.04
C ASP A 694 -6.45 -9.42 -4.65
N TRP A 695 -5.39 -8.75 -4.20
CA TRP A 695 -4.13 -9.39 -3.79
C TRP A 695 -4.17 -9.87 -2.32
N THR A 696 -5.08 -9.34 -1.52
CA THR A 696 -5.47 -9.98 -0.27
C THR A 696 -6.89 -10.53 -0.44
N PRO A 697 -7.11 -11.86 -0.29
CA PRO A 697 -8.37 -12.53 -0.66
C PRO A 697 -9.67 -11.94 -0.10
N THR A 698 -9.58 -11.16 0.99
CA THR A 698 -10.72 -10.54 1.67
C THR A 698 -10.74 -9.00 1.59
N GLY A 699 -9.60 -8.37 1.24
CA GLY A 699 -9.45 -6.92 1.12
C GLY A 699 -9.96 -6.09 2.30
N PRO A 700 -9.53 -6.31 3.56
CA PRO A 700 -9.89 -5.42 4.65
C PRO A 700 -9.36 -4.00 4.41
N ALA A 701 -10.17 -2.99 4.69
CA ALA A 701 -9.77 -1.59 4.64
C ALA A 701 -8.60 -1.30 5.59
N ILE A 702 -8.60 -1.90 6.79
CA ILE A 702 -7.52 -1.76 7.78
C ILE A 702 -7.02 -3.14 8.18
N ALA A 703 -5.70 -3.36 8.16
CA ALA A 703 -5.03 -4.57 8.63
C ALA A 703 -4.00 -4.25 9.73
N LEU A 704 -4.19 -4.83 10.91
CA LEU A 704 -3.26 -4.79 12.03
C LEU A 704 -2.61 -6.17 12.18
N PHE A 705 -1.31 -6.30 11.90
CA PHE A 705 -0.64 -7.59 11.83
C PHE A 705 0.83 -7.52 12.26
N PRO A 706 1.13 -7.62 13.57
CA PRO A 706 2.47 -7.45 14.12
C PRO A 706 3.42 -8.53 13.57
N VAL A 707 4.42 -8.11 12.80
CA VAL A 707 5.46 -8.97 12.20
C VAL A 707 6.77 -8.20 12.15
N GLY A 708 7.88 -8.83 12.54
CA GLY A 708 9.21 -8.25 12.45
C GLY A 708 10.22 -8.90 13.39
N ASP A 709 11.50 -8.72 13.10
CA ASP A 709 12.62 -9.30 13.87
C ASP A 709 13.27 -8.30 14.84
N VAL A 710 12.70 -7.10 14.94
CA VAL A 710 13.18 -6.03 15.81
C VAL A 710 12.64 -6.23 17.23
N GLU A 711 13.49 -6.08 18.23
CA GLU A 711 13.09 -6.13 19.64
C GLU A 711 12.08 -5.01 19.96
N GLY A 712 11.04 -5.35 20.73
CA GLY A 712 9.94 -4.42 21.03
C GLY A 712 8.97 -4.14 19.87
N ASN A 713 9.13 -4.76 18.70
CA ASN A 713 8.23 -4.57 17.56
C ASN A 713 6.80 -4.99 17.89
N GLN A 714 5.88 -4.02 17.97
CA GLN A 714 4.47 -4.24 18.34
C GLN A 714 3.53 -3.44 17.45
N VAL A 715 2.27 -3.85 17.39
CA VAL A 715 1.14 -3.00 17.00
C VAL A 715 0.29 -2.74 18.25
N ALA A 716 0.29 -1.53 18.79
CA ALA A 716 -0.43 -1.24 20.05
C ALA A 716 -0.90 0.21 20.16
N ASP A 717 -1.86 0.48 21.03
CA ASP A 717 -2.46 1.80 21.20
C ASP A 717 -2.99 2.34 19.86
N ILE A 718 -3.91 1.59 19.26
CA ILE A 718 -4.48 1.91 17.93
C ILE A 718 -5.91 2.42 18.12
N ASP A 719 -6.19 3.62 17.62
CA ASP A 719 -7.46 4.30 17.77
C ASP A 719 -8.10 4.58 16.39
N ILE A 720 -9.18 3.88 16.06
CA ILE A 720 -9.90 3.98 14.78
C ILE A 720 -11.26 4.61 15.09
N THR A 721 -11.39 5.92 14.82
CA THR A 721 -12.54 6.70 15.29
C THR A 721 -13.20 7.60 14.26
N ASN A 722 -14.52 7.81 14.37
CA ASN A 722 -15.24 8.82 13.58
C ASN A 722 -15.05 8.67 12.05
N ASN A 723 -14.79 7.47 11.53
CA ASN A 723 -14.54 7.27 10.10
C ASN A 723 -15.80 6.80 9.38
N THR A 724 -15.93 7.16 8.11
CA THR A 724 -16.87 6.53 7.17
C THR A 724 -16.12 5.54 6.30
N PHE A 725 -16.61 4.30 6.19
CA PHE A 725 -16.18 3.31 5.22
C PHE A 725 -17.36 2.94 4.33
N ARG A 726 -17.23 3.14 3.01
CA ARG A 726 -18.25 2.78 2.01
C ARG A 726 -17.60 2.17 0.77
N HIS A 727 -18.36 1.38 0.01
CA HIS A 727 -17.86 0.62 -1.15
C HIS A 727 -16.57 -0.14 -0.79
N ILE A 728 -16.64 -0.97 0.25
CA ILE A 728 -15.50 -1.78 0.72
C ILE A 728 -15.84 -3.27 0.76
N SER A 729 -14.84 -4.12 0.56
CA SER A 729 -15.01 -5.58 0.58
C SER A 729 -14.96 -6.21 1.96
N SER A 730 -14.27 -5.57 2.92
CA SER A 730 -14.23 -5.93 4.35
C SER A 730 -13.67 -4.76 5.17
N GLY A 731 -14.00 -4.71 6.46
CA GLY A 731 -13.63 -3.66 7.41
C GLY A 731 -12.24 -3.84 8.01
N VAL A 732 -12.17 -4.16 9.31
CA VAL A 732 -10.92 -4.19 10.09
C VAL A 732 -10.47 -5.63 10.34
N GLN A 733 -9.22 -5.92 10.00
CA GLN A 733 -8.55 -7.17 10.32
C GLN A 733 -7.55 -6.95 11.46
N VAL A 734 -7.63 -7.75 12.51
CA VAL A 734 -6.69 -7.76 13.64
C VAL A 734 -6.09 -9.14 13.77
N ILE A 735 -4.79 -9.25 13.61
CA ILE A 735 -4.01 -10.42 13.94
C ILE A 735 -3.30 -10.07 15.25
N ALA A 736 -3.63 -10.77 16.34
CA ALA A 736 -3.13 -10.44 17.66
C ALA A 736 -1.72 -11.01 17.92
N GLU A 737 -1.31 -12.05 17.20
CA GLU A 737 -0.05 -12.78 17.43
C GLU A 737 0.62 -13.11 16.10
N ASP A 738 1.95 -12.99 16.03
CA ASP A 738 2.70 -13.57 14.91
C ASP A 738 2.71 -15.10 15.03
N ARG A 739 2.17 -15.78 14.02
CA ARG A 739 2.08 -17.24 13.94
C ARG A 739 3.18 -17.87 13.07
N PHE A 740 4.06 -17.06 12.50
CA PHE A 740 5.12 -17.53 11.64
C PHE A 740 6.39 -17.79 12.46
N ILE A 741 6.84 -19.05 12.46
CA ILE A 741 8.01 -19.51 13.24
C ILE A 741 9.24 -18.67 12.88
N GLY A 742 9.79 -17.97 13.87
CA GLY A 742 11.06 -17.24 13.78
C GLY A 742 10.98 -15.72 13.83
N HIS A 743 9.80 -15.13 14.04
CA HIS A 743 9.62 -13.67 14.13
C HIS A 743 9.47 -13.15 15.56
N GLY A 744 10.02 -11.95 15.79
CA GLY A 744 10.30 -11.35 17.10
C GLY A 744 9.26 -10.35 17.62
N ALA A 745 8.06 -10.27 17.03
CA ALA A 745 7.06 -9.30 17.41
C ALA A 745 6.38 -9.59 18.77
N LEU A 746 6.06 -8.52 19.50
CA LEU A 746 5.12 -8.52 20.63
C LEU A 746 3.68 -8.52 20.11
N PRO A 747 2.71 -9.08 20.86
CA PRO A 747 1.37 -9.30 20.34
C PRO A 747 0.48 -8.06 20.50
N THR A 748 -0.48 -7.86 19.61
CA THR A 748 -1.34 -6.68 19.52
C THR A 748 -2.09 -6.44 20.83
N ALA A 749 -2.21 -5.17 21.26
CA ALA A 749 -2.89 -4.79 22.50
C ALA A 749 -3.46 -3.36 22.41
N ARG A 750 -4.51 -3.07 23.20
CA ARG A 750 -5.16 -1.73 23.30
C ARG A 750 -5.55 -1.18 21.94
N VAL A 751 -6.61 -1.74 21.36
CA VAL A 751 -7.19 -1.30 20.08
C VAL A 751 -8.62 -0.82 20.33
N ARG A 752 -8.94 0.40 19.89
CA ARG A 752 -10.29 0.95 19.92
C ARG A 752 -10.81 1.16 18.50
N ILE A 753 -12.02 0.66 18.24
CA ILE A 753 -12.82 0.90 17.04
C ILE A 753 -14.10 1.57 17.55
N HIS A 754 -14.20 2.89 17.42
CA HIS A 754 -15.28 3.65 18.06
C HIS A 754 -15.90 4.73 17.19
N ASN A 755 -17.22 4.86 17.21
CA ASN A 755 -17.94 5.90 16.46
C ASN A 755 -17.73 5.86 14.93
N ASN A 756 -17.56 4.69 14.32
CA ASN A 756 -17.39 4.56 12.87
C ASN A 756 -18.69 4.14 12.18
N LEU A 757 -18.91 4.66 10.97
CA LEU A 757 -19.96 4.22 10.06
C LEU A 757 -19.36 3.30 8.98
N PHE A 758 -19.86 2.07 8.91
CA PHE A 758 -19.61 1.13 7.82
C PHE A 758 -20.89 0.97 7.02
N ASP A 759 -20.92 1.55 5.83
CA ASP A 759 -22.09 1.66 4.96
C ASP A 759 -21.89 0.79 3.71
N GLY A 760 -22.61 -0.34 3.63
CA GLY A 760 -22.55 -1.24 2.48
C GLY A 760 -21.18 -1.91 2.31
N ILE A 761 -20.75 -2.67 3.32
CA ILE A 761 -19.68 -3.67 3.11
C ILE A 761 -20.24 -4.74 2.17
N ASP A 762 -19.67 -4.90 0.97
CA ASP A 762 -20.20 -5.82 -0.03
C ASP A 762 -19.10 -6.61 -0.76
N PHE A 763 -18.90 -7.86 -0.35
CA PHE A 763 -17.93 -8.76 -0.97
C PHE A 763 -18.39 -9.34 -2.32
N TYR A 764 -19.67 -9.23 -2.71
CA TYR A 764 -20.12 -9.66 -4.04
C TYR A 764 -19.63 -8.69 -5.12
N THR A 765 -19.71 -7.38 -4.85
CA THR A 765 -19.41 -6.32 -5.83
C THR A 765 -17.99 -5.77 -5.69
N MET A 766 -17.46 -5.62 -4.47
CA MET A 766 -16.13 -5.07 -4.22
C MET A 766 -15.03 -6.14 -4.32
N ARG A 767 -14.93 -6.82 -5.46
CA ARG A 767 -13.90 -7.84 -5.70
C ARG A 767 -13.44 -7.84 -7.15
N SER A 768 -12.12 -7.78 -7.34
CA SER A 768 -11.50 -7.87 -8.66
C SER A 768 -11.75 -9.23 -9.32
N GLN A 769 -12.05 -9.20 -10.62
CA GLN A 769 -12.18 -10.37 -11.50
C GLN A 769 -11.38 -10.15 -12.79
N PRO A 770 -10.21 -10.81 -12.98
CA PRO A 770 -9.54 -11.73 -12.05
C PRO A 770 -9.08 -11.04 -10.76
N SER A 771 -8.91 -11.84 -9.70
CA SER A 771 -8.20 -11.41 -8.49
C SER A 771 -6.78 -11.96 -8.46
N GLY A 772 -5.85 -11.20 -7.90
CA GLY A 772 -4.42 -11.54 -7.82
C GLY A 772 -4.10 -12.87 -7.13
N VAL A 773 -4.87 -13.26 -6.11
CA VAL A 773 -4.68 -14.53 -5.37
C VAL A 773 -5.66 -15.63 -5.77
N ASN A 774 -6.87 -15.29 -6.24
CA ASN A 774 -7.84 -16.27 -6.74
C ASN A 774 -8.11 -16.01 -8.22
N GLN A 775 -7.19 -16.49 -9.06
CA GLN A 775 -7.35 -16.49 -10.53
C GLN A 775 -8.50 -17.41 -10.96
N ASP A 776 -8.79 -18.46 -10.16
CA ASP A 776 -9.99 -19.28 -10.28
C ASP A 776 -11.13 -18.79 -9.36
N LYS A 777 -12.37 -18.85 -9.88
CA LYS A 777 -13.59 -18.27 -9.26
C LYS A 777 -14.02 -18.88 -7.90
N LYS A 778 -13.30 -19.86 -7.34
CA LYS A 778 -13.86 -20.82 -6.36
C LYS A 778 -13.35 -20.75 -4.91
N SER A 779 -12.33 -19.95 -4.60
CA SER A 779 -11.55 -20.09 -3.35
C SER A 779 -11.72 -18.98 -2.31
N ALA A 780 -12.34 -17.84 -2.63
CA ALA A 780 -12.68 -16.81 -1.65
C ALA A 780 -14.14 -16.94 -1.18
N ASN A 781 -14.39 -17.88 -0.26
CA ASN A 781 -15.71 -18.13 0.35
C ASN A 781 -15.90 -17.39 1.69
N PHE A 782 -15.06 -16.40 1.99
CA PHE A 782 -14.91 -15.82 3.33
C PHE A 782 -14.58 -14.33 3.27
N GLY A 783 -15.56 -13.49 2.95
CA GLY A 783 -15.38 -12.03 2.86
C GLY A 783 -16.66 -11.28 3.17
N GLY A 784 -16.55 -9.97 3.37
CA GLY A 784 -17.66 -9.13 3.84
C GLY A 784 -17.74 -9.14 5.37
N TYR A 785 -16.61 -8.96 6.06
CA TYR A 785 -16.64 -8.84 7.52
C TYR A 785 -16.49 -7.41 8.00
N PHE A 786 -17.11 -7.05 9.12
CA PHE A 786 -16.79 -5.80 9.81
C PHE A 786 -15.50 -5.94 10.62
N VAL A 787 -15.40 -6.95 11.50
CA VAL A 787 -14.16 -7.26 12.22
C VAL A 787 -13.79 -8.74 12.09
N TYR A 788 -12.53 -9.01 11.78
CA TYR A 788 -11.91 -10.33 11.88
C TYR A 788 -10.74 -10.26 12.87
N LEU A 789 -10.73 -11.16 13.85
CA LEU A 789 -9.74 -11.26 14.90
C LEU A 789 -9.21 -12.71 15.03
N THR A 790 -7.90 -12.86 15.20
CA THR A 790 -7.25 -14.15 15.44
C THR A 790 -6.04 -13.99 16.38
N GLY A 791 -5.90 -14.87 17.38
CA GLY A 791 -4.89 -14.79 18.44
C GLY A 791 -5.43 -14.16 19.74
N SER A 792 -4.66 -14.24 20.83
CA SER A 792 -5.04 -13.81 22.17
C SER A 792 -4.99 -12.28 22.31
N MET A 793 -6.11 -11.64 21.98
CA MET A 793 -6.25 -10.19 22.03
C MET A 793 -6.42 -9.68 23.46
N GLU A 794 -5.75 -8.58 23.78
CA GLU A 794 -5.88 -7.89 25.06
C GLU A 794 -6.33 -6.44 24.81
N ASP A 795 -7.43 -6.04 25.46
CA ASP A 795 -8.01 -4.70 25.39
C ASP A 795 -8.45 -4.29 23.97
N LEU A 796 -9.37 -5.06 23.37
CA LEU A 796 -10.10 -4.64 22.16
C LEU A 796 -11.45 -4.03 22.53
N ARG A 797 -11.68 -2.76 22.16
CA ARG A 797 -12.95 -2.07 22.36
C ARG A 797 -13.61 -1.72 21.04
N ILE A 798 -14.79 -2.27 20.80
CA ILE A 798 -15.66 -1.99 19.66
C ILE A 798 -16.93 -1.34 20.20
N THR A 799 -17.05 -0.02 20.07
CA THR A 799 -18.20 0.70 20.68
C THR A 799 -18.78 1.80 19.81
N HIS A 800 -20.09 2.04 19.88
CA HIS A 800 -20.76 3.10 19.11
C HIS A 800 -20.52 3.03 17.60
N ASN A 801 -20.30 1.84 17.01
CA ASN A 801 -20.18 1.72 15.55
C ASN A 801 -21.54 1.36 14.93
N THR A 802 -21.83 1.88 13.75
CA THR A 802 -22.94 1.40 12.91
C THR A 802 -22.38 0.65 11.72
N VAL A 803 -22.71 -0.64 11.60
CA VAL A 803 -22.41 -1.49 10.45
C VAL A 803 -23.72 -1.86 9.79
N PHE A 804 -23.98 -1.22 8.66
CA PHE A 804 -25.20 -1.35 7.89
C PHE A 804 -24.96 -2.13 6.60
N ASP A 805 -25.95 -2.94 6.24
CA ASP A 805 -26.01 -3.69 4.98
C ASP A 805 -24.74 -4.53 4.68
N ASN A 806 -24.26 -5.28 5.68
CA ASN A 806 -23.08 -6.14 5.55
C ASN A 806 -23.39 -7.39 4.69
N ARG A 807 -22.80 -7.47 3.50
CA ARG A 807 -23.07 -8.44 2.43
C ARG A 807 -21.80 -9.13 1.92
N GLY A 808 -21.99 -10.31 1.35
CA GLY A 808 -20.93 -11.15 0.82
C GLY A 808 -21.27 -12.63 0.89
N THR A 809 -20.42 -13.48 0.33
CA THR A 809 -20.53 -14.94 0.46
C THR A 809 -20.00 -15.37 1.84
N GLY A 810 -20.88 -15.39 2.85
CA GLY A 810 -20.55 -15.66 4.26
C GLY A 810 -20.01 -14.45 5.07
N PRO A 811 -20.72 -13.30 5.13
CA PRO A 811 -20.20 -12.02 5.62
C PRO A 811 -20.36 -11.84 7.15
N TRP A 812 -19.26 -11.80 7.90
CA TRP A 812 -19.28 -11.87 9.37
C TRP A 812 -19.36 -10.51 10.07
N THR A 813 -20.19 -10.38 11.11
CA THR A 813 -20.16 -9.19 11.97
C THR A 813 -18.82 -9.04 12.71
N PHE A 814 -18.49 -10.02 13.55
CA PHE A 814 -17.29 -10.04 14.37
C PHE A 814 -16.78 -11.48 14.46
N ARG A 815 -15.76 -11.83 13.68
CA ARG A 815 -15.16 -13.17 13.70
C ARG A 815 -14.00 -13.21 14.68
N TYR A 816 -14.05 -14.15 15.62
CA TYR A 816 -12.93 -14.48 16.52
C TYR A 816 -12.52 -15.92 16.27
N GLU A 817 -11.34 -16.14 15.67
CA GLU A 817 -10.98 -17.44 15.13
C GLU A 817 -10.27 -18.37 16.13
N SER A 818 -9.45 -17.84 17.04
CA SER A 818 -8.60 -18.66 17.93
C SER A 818 -7.85 -17.83 18.97
N GLY A 819 -7.38 -18.47 20.05
CA GLY A 819 -6.83 -17.81 21.25
C GLY A 819 -7.92 -17.56 22.31
N ARG A 820 -7.55 -16.98 23.45
CA ARG A 820 -8.52 -16.44 24.44
C ARG A 820 -8.25 -14.96 24.65
N GLY A 821 -9.31 -14.16 24.68
CA GLY A 821 -9.21 -12.71 24.84
C GLY A 821 -9.37 -12.25 26.30
N GLY A 822 -8.89 -11.05 26.59
CA GLY A 822 -9.16 -10.33 27.84
C GLY A 822 -9.44 -8.85 27.57
N GLY A 823 -10.28 -8.21 28.38
CA GLY A 823 -10.67 -6.81 28.21
C GLY A 823 -11.46 -6.50 26.93
N VAL A 824 -12.14 -7.49 26.35
CA VAL A 824 -12.84 -7.33 25.08
C VAL A 824 -14.24 -6.73 25.30
N VAL A 825 -14.48 -5.53 24.79
CA VAL A 825 -15.73 -4.77 25.01
C VAL A 825 -16.43 -4.54 23.66
N LEU A 826 -17.61 -5.14 23.47
CA LEU A 826 -18.49 -4.94 22.33
C LEU A 826 -19.81 -4.34 22.84
N THR A 827 -19.93 -3.02 22.84
CA THR A 827 -21.12 -2.33 23.39
C THR A 827 -21.59 -1.13 22.57
N ASP A 828 -22.88 -0.81 22.63
CA ASP A 828 -23.45 0.39 22.00
C ASP A 828 -23.39 0.41 20.47
N ASN A 829 -23.24 -0.74 19.83
CA ASN A 829 -23.13 -0.83 18.37
C ASN A 829 -24.47 -1.19 17.71
N ILE A 830 -24.56 -0.91 16.41
CA ILE A 830 -25.59 -1.45 15.51
C ILE A 830 -24.92 -2.32 14.46
N PHE A 831 -25.38 -3.56 14.29
CA PHE A 831 -24.73 -4.52 13.40
C PHE A 831 -25.70 -5.39 12.58
N THR A 832 -25.45 -5.56 11.28
CA THR A 832 -26.03 -6.65 10.48
C THR A 832 -25.47 -8.02 10.87
N HIS A 833 -26.34 -9.03 10.99
CA HIS A 833 -26.01 -10.45 11.23
C HIS A 833 -26.78 -11.36 10.26
N ASN A 834 -26.10 -12.29 9.60
CA ASN A 834 -26.70 -13.34 8.76
C ASN A 834 -26.62 -14.70 9.46
N ALA A 835 -27.61 -15.57 9.27
CA ALA A 835 -27.72 -16.78 10.09
C ALA A 835 -26.69 -17.86 9.71
N ASP A 836 -26.43 -18.06 8.40
CA ASP A 836 -25.60 -19.18 7.90
C ASP A 836 -24.13 -19.12 8.27
N ASN A 837 -23.67 -18.01 8.85
CA ASN A 837 -22.32 -17.82 9.35
C ASN A 837 -22.25 -17.35 10.82
N GLY A 838 -23.42 -17.16 11.45
CA GLY A 838 -23.60 -16.72 12.83
C GLY A 838 -22.94 -15.38 13.17
N PHE A 839 -22.77 -15.10 14.46
CA PHE A 839 -21.96 -13.97 14.93
C PHE A 839 -20.48 -14.35 14.85
N GLY A 840 -19.99 -14.46 13.60
CA GLY A 840 -18.59 -14.62 13.23
C GLY A 840 -17.92 -15.94 13.60
N GLY A 841 -18.66 -17.05 13.71
CA GLY A 841 -18.03 -18.34 13.98
C GLY A 841 -17.27 -18.40 15.30
N LEU A 842 -17.76 -17.71 16.34
CA LEU A 842 -17.45 -18.00 17.74
C LEU A 842 -17.95 -19.44 18.06
N ALA A 843 -17.12 -20.43 17.71
CA ALA A 843 -17.35 -21.86 17.84
C ALA A 843 -16.13 -22.50 18.54
N PRO A 844 -16.25 -23.64 19.25
CA PRO A 844 -15.17 -24.12 20.11
C PRO A 844 -13.83 -24.32 19.37
N PRO A 845 -12.66 -24.07 20.01
CA PRO A 845 -11.34 -24.11 19.36
C PRO A 845 -10.96 -25.41 18.62
N GLN A 846 -11.70 -26.49 18.83
CA GLN A 846 -11.48 -27.80 18.19
C GLN A 846 -12.16 -27.94 16.81
N GLN A 847 -12.99 -26.97 16.39
CA GLN A 847 -13.76 -27.01 15.13
C GLN A 847 -13.22 -26.06 14.05
N VAL A 848 -11.90 -25.88 13.96
CA VAL A 848 -11.28 -25.10 12.88
C VAL A 848 -11.55 -25.77 11.52
N GLY A 849 -12.54 -25.23 10.78
CA GLY A 849 -12.97 -25.74 9.48
C GLY A 849 -14.39 -26.30 9.42
N ALA A 850 -15.09 -26.47 10.55
CA ALA A 850 -16.51 -26.80 10.58
C ALA A 850 -17.36 -25.54 10.74
N ILE A 851 -18.19 -25.25 9.75
CA ILE A 851 -19.27 -24.26 9.89
C ILE A 851 -20.38 -24.95 10.69
N GLU A 852 -20.43 -24.74 12.01
CA GLU A 852 -21.58 -25.14 12.83
C GLU A 852 -22.85 -24.49 12.25
N PRO A 853 -23.92 -25.26 11.96
CA PRO A 853 -25.13 -24.71 11.37
C PRO A 853 -25.85 -23.76 12.34
N ALA A 854 -25.62 -22.45 12.14
CA ALA A 854 -26.47 -21.27 12.36
C ALA A 854 -27.25 -21.06 13.68
N LEU A 855 -27.86 -22.09 14.27
CA LEU A 855 -28.87 -21.99 15.34
C LEU A 855 -28.67 -23.03 16.47
N SER A 856 -27.64 -23.88 16.42
CA SER A 856 -27.44 -24.96 17.40
C SER A 856 -26.95 -24.52 18.78
N ARG A 857 -26.35 -23.33 18.91
CA ARG A 857 -25.74 -22.82 20.16
C ARG A 857 -26.06 -21.35 20.39
N LEU A 858 -26.12 -20.96 21.67
CA LEU A 858 -26.29 -19.57 22.10
C LEU A 858 -24.97 -18.82 22.02
N ILE A 859 -24.98 -17.58 21.52
CA ILE A 859 -23.75 -16.78 21.44
C ILE A 859 -23.16 -16.43 22.81
N SER A 860 -24.00 -16.42 23.85
CA SER A 860 -23.59 -16.26 25.25
C SER A 860 -22.66 -17.37 25.74
N SER A 861 -22.88 -18.62 25.34
CA SER A 861 -21.96 -19.72 25.68
C SER A 861 -20.61 -19.58 24.99
N SER A 862 -20.59 -19.26 23.69
CA SER A 862 -19.33 -19.09 22.96
C SER A 862 -18.55 -17.86 23.42
N PHE A 863 -19.22 -16.76 23.76
CA PHE A 863 -18.58 -15.59 24.37
C PHE A 863 -17.92 -15.97 25.71
N GLY A 864 -18.60 -16.80 26.51
CA GLY A 864 -18.03 -17.41 27.72
C GLY A 864 -16.77 -18.23 27.45
N GLU A 865 -16.77 -19.11 26.43
CA GLU A 865 -15.61 -19.94 26.08
C GLU A 865 -14.37 -19.11 25.68
N TYR A 866 -14.56 -18.01 24.95
CA TYR A 866 -13.49 -17.21 24.37
C TYR A 866 -12.95 -16.08 25.25
N PHE A 867 -13.82 -15.48 26.08
CA PHE A 867 -13.52 -14.27 26.84
C PHE A 867 -13.68 -14.43 28.36
N THR A 868 -13.92 -15.64 28.84
CA THR A 868 -13.67 -15.99 30.23
C THR A 868 -12.25 -16.53 30.35
N SER A 869 -11.53 -16.08 31.37
CA SER A 869 -10.24 -16.64 31.75
C SER A 869 -10.33 -18.13 32.04
N VAL A 870 -9.18 -18.82 32.02
CA VAL A 870 -9.10 -20.25 32.33
C VAL A 870 -9.60 -20.61 33.74
N ASN A 871 -9.62 -19.64 34.67
CA ASN A 871 -10.09 -19.83 36.05
C ASN A 871 -11.56 -19.41 36.26
N GLY A 872 -12.29 -19.00 35.21
CA GLY A 872 -13.71 -18.64 35.31
C GLY A 872 -14.01 -17.15 35.56
N GLU A 873 -13.01 -16.30 35.74
CA GLU A 873 -13.20 -14.84 35.79
C GLU A 873 -13.35 -14.26 34.37
N SER A 874 -14.20 -13.24 34.17
CA SER A 874 -14.18 -12.41 32.97
C SER A 874 -14.15 -10.92 33.32
N ASP A 875 -13.71 -10.12 32.35
CA ASP A 875 -13.77 -8.66 32.31
C ASP A 875 -14.25 -8.14 30.94
N SER A 876 -14.67 -9.07 30.07
CA SER A 876 -15.10 -8.80 28.71
C SER A 876 -16.62 -8.68 28.66
N THR A 877 -17.14 -7.77 27.84
CA THR A 877 -18.53 -7.34 27.87
C THR A 877 -19.17 -7.38 26.48
N PHE A 878 -20.35 -7.97 26.39
CA PHE A 878 -21.25 -7.88 25.23
C PHE A 878 -22.62 -7.42 25.70
N SER A 879 -22.95 -6.14 25.48
CA SER A 879 -24.18 -5.53 26.00
C SER A 879 -24.55 -4.27 25.22
N ARG A 880 -25.81 -3.84 25.31
CA ARG A 880 -26.34 -2.64 24.63
C ARG A 880 -26.11 -2.61 23.12
N ASN A 881 -26.23 -3.74 22.43
CA ASN A 881 -26.08 -3.79 20.96
C ASN A 881 -27.44 -3.97 20.28
N LEU A 882 -27.68 -3.25 19.19
CA LEU A 882 -28.78 -3.50 18.27
C LEU A 882 -28.30 -4.43 17.15
N ILE A 883 -29.02 -5.53 16.96
CA ILE A 883 -28.76 -6.46 15.86
C ILE A 883 -29.82 -6.25 14.77
N LEU A 884 -29.34 -6.11 13.53
CA LEU A 884 -30.14 -6.08 12.32
C LEU A 884 -30.07 -7.47 11.68
N PRO A 885 -31.02 -8.38 11.98
CA PRO A 885 -31.02 -9.69 11.33
C PRO A 885 -31.14 -9.53 9.81
N GLY A 886 -30.34 -10.28 9.07
CA GLY A 886 -30.26 -10.28 7.60
C GLY A 886 -30.96 -11.50 7.00
N VAL A 887 -30.20 -12.34 6.31
CA VAL A 887 -30.69 -13.54 5.61
C VAL A 887 -30.27 -14.85 6.28
N THR A 888 -31.01 -15.93 6.01
CA THR A 888 -30.67 -17.30 6.43
C THR A 888 -29.64 -17.96 5.52
N ARG A 889 -29.40 -17.43 4.31
CA ARG A 889 -28.40 -17.90 3.35
C ARG A 889 -27.77 -16.71 2.62
N SER A 890 -26.55 -16.37 2.98
CA SER A 890 -25.76 -15.29 2.41
C SER A 890 -24.92 -15.72 1.20
N SER A 891 -25.09 -16.92 0.66
CA SER A 891 -24.43 -17.32 -0.59
C SER A 891 -25.02 -16.65 -1.85
N ASP A 892 -26.26 -16.17 -1.80
CA ASP A 892 -26.98 -15.56 -2.93
C ASP A 892 -27.51 -14.16 -2.54
N PRO A 893 -27.11 -13.08 -3.24
CA PRO A 893 -27.58 -11.72 -2.95
C PRO A 893 -29.10 -11.53 -3.15
N ALA A 894 -29.77 -12.38 -3.95
CA ALA A 894 -31.21 -12.29 -4.14
C ALA A 894 -32.00 -12.51 -2.83
N ASN A 895 -31.46 -13.30 -1.91
CA ASN A 895 -32.11 -13.62 -0.63
C ASN A 895 -32.38 -12.39 0.25
N TYR A 896 -31.63 -11.29 0.09
CA TYR A 896 -31.88 -10.04 0.84
C TYR A 896 -33.21 -9.38 0.50
N ASN A 897 -33.82 -9.78 -0.63
CA ASN A 897 -35.15 -9.38 -1.09
C ASN A 897 -36.21 -10.51 -0.98
N ASP A 898 -35.88 -11.69 -0.45
CA ASP A 898 -36.81 -12.81 -0.30
C ASP A 898 -37.30 -12.93 1.17
N PRO A 899 -38.61 -12.76 1.45
CA PRO A 899 -39.18 -13.01 2.76
C PRO A 899 -38.99 -14.46 3.25
N GLY A 900 -38.89 -15.43 2.35
CA GLY A 900 -38.64 -16.83 2.65
C GLY A 900 -37.20 -17.12 3.10
N ALA A 901 -36.28 -16.18 2.84
CA ALA A 901 -34.88 -16.26 3.22
C ALA A 901 -34.48 -15.26 4.32
N SER A 902 -35.42 -14.51 4.93
CA SER A 902 -35.11 -13.63 6.06
C SER A 902 -34.70 -14.44 7.30
N PHE A 903 -33.57 -14.09 7.92
CA PHE A 903 -33.35 -14.39 9.33
C PHE A 903 -34.37 -13.56 10.13
N SER A 904 -35.22 -14.17 10.96
CA SER A 904 -36.30 -13.43 11.61
C SER A 904 -35.85 -12.75 12.90
N LYS A 905 -36.62 -11.76 13.36
CA LYS A 905 -36.41 -11.16 14.68
C LYS A 905 -36.42 -12.21 15.80
N GLY A 906 -37.37 -13.16 15.79
CA GLY A 906 -37.47 -14.19 16.82
C GLY A 906 -36.31 -15.17 16.82
N ASP A 907 -35.79 -15.53 15.65
CA ASP A 907 -34.59 -16.38 15.55
C ASP A 907 -33.35 -15.65 16.08
N CYS A 908 -33.25 -14.34 15.83
CA CYS A 908 -32.22 -13.47 16.41
C CYS A 908 -32.34 -13.39 17.94
N GLU A 909 -33.52 -13.13 18.49
CA GLU A 909 -33.75 -13.08 19.95
C GLU A 909 -33.39 -14.43 20.62
N ASN A 910 -33.69 -15.55 19.97
CA ASN A 910 -33.26 -16.87 20.42
C ASN A 910 -31.74 -17.06 20.37
N TYR A 911 -31.07 -16.58 19.32
CA TYR A 911 -29.60 -16.70 19.17
C TYR A 911 -28.82 -15.90 20.23
N TYR A 912 -29.28 -14.69 20.55
CA TYR A 912 -28.66 -13.80 21.56
C TYR A 912 -29.15 -14.06 23.00
N LYS A 913 -29.98 -15.07 23.22
CA LYS A 913 -30.48 -15.45 24.55
C LYS A 913 -29.33 -15.69 25.54
N GLY A 914 -29.43 -15.05 26.70
CA GLY A 914 -28.38 -15.01 27.73
C GLY A 914 -27.76 -13.61 27.90
N PHE A 915 -27.96 -12.70 26.97
CA PHE A 915 -27.71 -11.27 27.15
C PHE A 915 -29.05 -10.54 27.36
N SER A 916 -29.16 -9.72 28.41
CA SER A 916 -30.39 -8.97 28.72
C SER A 916 -30.56 -7.72 27.86
N ASP A 917 -29.44 -7.12 27.44
CA ASP A 917 -29.40 -5.77 26.86
C ASP A 917 -29.04 -5.82 25.37
N VAL A 918 -29.56 -6.83 24.64
CA VAL A 918 -29.31 -7.00 23.20
C VAL A 918 -30.66 -7.06 22.50
N VAL A 919 -30.90 -6.12 21.59
CA VAL A 919 -32.19 -5.98 20.90
C VAL A 919 -32.04 -6.43 19.45
N CYS A 920 -32.96 -7.25 18.97
CA CYS A 920 -33.07 -7.58 17.55
C CYS A 920 -34.14 -6.71 16.88
N ALA A 921 -33.77 -6.00 15.82
CA ALA A 921 -34.69 -5.19 15.03
C ALA A 921 -35.65 -6.06 14.20
N GLY A 922 -36.81 -5.50 13.85
CA GLY A 922 -37.78 -6.12 12.95
C GLY A 922 -39.20 -6.20 13.53
N LYS A 923 -40.18 -6.48 12.65
CA LYS A 923 -41.61 -6.59 12.97
C LYS A 923 -42.06 -8.04 13.24
N GLY A 924 -41.16 -9.02 13.13
CA GLY A 924 -41.43 -10.43 13.46
C GLY A 924 -42.29 -11.19 12.44
N GLY A 925 -42.41 -10.68 11.21
CA GLY A 925 -43.20 -11.28 10.13
C GLY A 925 -42.41 -11.53 8.84
N LYS A 926 -43.12 -11.60 7.70
CA LYS A 926 -42.55 -11.80 6.34
C LYS A 926 -41.84 -10.55 5.77
N GLU A 927 -41.06 -9.85 6.58
CA GLU A 927 -40.22 -8.74 6.10
C GLU A 927 -38.93 -9.28 5.48
N THR A 928 -38.43 -8.64 4.42
CA THR A 928 -37.11 -8.96 3.87
C THR A 928 -36.00 -8.29 4.70
N ALA A 929 -34.75 -8.75 4.53
CA ALA A 929 -33.59 -8.08 5.14
C ALA A 929 -33.53 -6.60 4.73
N ASN A 930 -33.69 -6.30 3.43
CA ASN A 930 -33.68 -4.93 2.92
C ASN A 930 -34.86 -4.08 3.45
N GLN A 931 -36.05 -4.65 3.62
CA GLN A 931 -37.18 -3.93 4.25
C GLN A 931 -36.92 -3.62 5.73
N ARG A 932 -36.25 -4.52 6.45
CA ARG A 932 -35.81 -4.28 7.83
C ARG A 932 -34.77 -3.17 7.91
N PHE A 933 -33.81 -3.18 6.98
CA PHE A 933 -32.78 -2.16 6.83
C PHE A 933 -33.39 -0.77 6.57
N GLU A 934 -34.30 -0.64 5.59
CA GLU A 934 -35.01 0.61 5.28
C GLU A 934 -35.96 1.10 6.40
N THR A 935 -36.41 0.22 7.30
CA THR A 935 -37.32 0.59 8.41
C THR A 935 -36.60 0.97 9.70
N VAL A 936 -35.36 0.52 9.90
CA VAL A 936 -34.52 0.98 11.02
C VAL A 936 -33.81 2.28 10.67
N PHE A 937 -33.28 2.40 9.45
CA PHE A 937 -32.61 3.61 8.98
C PHE A 937 -33.38 4.22 7.80
N PRO A 938 -34.01 5.39 7.96
CA PRO A 938 -34.70 6.05 6.87
C PRO A 938 -33.69 6.55 5.82
N LYS A 939 -34.18 6.83 4.60
CA LYS A 939 -33.40 7.44 3.49
C LYS A 939 -32.83 8.83 3.81
N GLU A 940 -33.12 9.35 5.01
CA GLU A 940 -32.59 10.58 5.58
C GLU A 940 -31.35 10.37 6.46
N GLY A 941 -30.72 9.20 6.46
CA GLY A 941 -29.32 9.03 6.89
C GLY A 941 -29.00 9.35 8.36
N ASP A 942 -29.96 9.25 9.27
CA ASP A 942 -29.63 9.08 10.70
C ASP A 942 -29.30 7.59 10.91
N PHE A 943 -28.04 7.32 11.25
CA PHE A 943 -27.51 5.97 11.48
C PHE A 943 -27.38 5.64 12.97
N ARG A 944 -27.99 6.44 13.85
CA ARG A 944 -28.20 6.10 15.27
C ARG A 944 -29.54 5.42 15.48
N TYR A 945 -29.59 4.55 16.47
CA TYR A 945 -30.84 3.99 16.98
C TYR A 945 -31.11 4.56 18.38
N ARG A 946 -32.39 4.84 18.66
CA ARG A 946 -32.85 5.36 19.96
C ARG A 946 -34.16 4.70 20.35
N ASP A 947 -34.17 4.00 21.49
CA ASP A 947 -35.40 3.50 22.11
C ASP A 947 -35.34 3.58 23.65
N GLY A 948 -36.38 3.09 24.32
CA GLY A 948 -36.47 3.07 25.78
C GLY A 948 -35.71 1.93 26.47
N VAL A 949 -35.00 1.07 25.72
CA VAL A 949 -34.30 -0.12 26.24
C VAL A 949 -32.78 0.06 26.15
N LEU A 950 -32.28 0.41 24.97
CA LEU A 950 -30.86 0.64 24.69
C LEU A 950 -30.42 2.09 24.96
N GLY A 951 -31.36 3.05 24.94
CA GLY A 951 -31.00 4.45 24.81
C GLY A 951 -30.45 4.74 23.41
N ALA A 952 -29.45 5.61 23.29
CA ALA A 952 -28.80 5.92 22.02
C ALA A 952 -27.62 4.98 21.75
N VAL A 953 -27.65 4.27 20.62
CA VAL A 953 -26.59 3.35 20.17
C VAL A 953 -26.27 3.56 18.68
N GLY A 954 -25.14 3.04 18.23
CA GLY A 954 -24.59 3.27 16.88
C GLY A 954 -23.72 4.52 16.80
N ALA A 955 -23.29 4.84 15.58
CA ALA A 955 -22.40 5.96 15.29
C ALA A 955 -23.11 7.32 15.44
N ASP A 956 -22.59 8.16 16.34
CA ASP A 956 -22.87 9.58 16.42
C ASP A 956 -22.39 10.29 15.15
N ILE A 957 -23.33 10.44 14.21
CA ILE A 957 -23.09 11.08 12.91
C ILE A 957 -22.71 12.56 13.06
N ASP A 958 -23.23 13.29 14.05
CA ASP A 958 -22.84 14.70 14.25
C ASP A 958 -21.37 14.80 14.69
N ALA A 959 -20.93 13.92 15.58
CA ALA A 959 -19.54 13.83 16.01
C ALA A 959 -18.62 13.32 14.90
N LEU A 960 -19.10 12.39 14.07
CA LEU A 960 -18.39 11.85 12.90
C LEU A 960 -18.18 12.93 11.83
N GLU A 961 -19.24 13.63 11.44
CA GLU A 961 -19.19 14.72 10.45
C GLU A 961 -18.32 15.88 10.97
N ALA A 962 -18.44 16.25 12.26
CA ALA A 962 -17.56 17.25 12.87
C ALA A 962 -16.09 16.80 12.89
N ALA A 963 -15.80 15.51 13.16
CA ALA A 963 -14.43 15.00 13.06
C ALA A 963 -13.89 15.09 11.62
N GLN A 964 -14.74 14.83 10.62
CA GLN A 964 -14.44 14.96 9.18
C GLN A 964 -14.25 16.40 8.68
N GLY A 965 -14.56 17.42 9.49
CA GLY A 965 -14.43 18.83 9.08
C GLY A 965 -15.74 19.51 8.67
N ALA A 966 -16.87 18.82 8.75
CA ALA A 966 -18.16 19.37 8.35
C ALA A 966 -18.59 20.55 9.23
N VAL A 967 -19.38 21.44 8.62
CA VAL A 967 -20.00 22.59 9.27
C VAL A 967 -21.50 22.32 9.35
N SER A 968 -22.05 22.25 10.57
CA SER A 968 -23.45 21.85 10.77
C SER A 968 -24.28 23.02 11.30
N PRO A 969 -25.46 23.33 10.72
CA PRO A 969 -26.35 24.33 11.29
C PRO A 969 -26.88 23.82 12.62
N VAL A 970 -26.90 24.69 13.65
CA VAL A 970 -27.37 24.32 14.98
C VAL A 970 -28.71 24.99 15.28
N GLU A 971 -28.81 26.29 15.05
CA GLU A 971 -30.03 27.06 15.32
C GLU A 971 -30.07 28.36 14.50
N MET A 972 -31.25 28.96 14.36
CA MET A 972 -31.39 30.32 13.83
C MET A 972 -32.39 31.07 14.72
N SER A 973 -32.04 32.28 15.14
CA SER A 973 -32.89 33.09 16.03
C SER A 973 -33.25 34.46 15.45
N VAL A 974 -34.55 34.72 15.51
CA VAL A 974 -35.25 36.02 15.43
C VAL A 974 -34.95 36.95 16.62
N ASP A 975 -34.16 38.03 16.56
CA ASP A 975 -34.33 39.10 17.57
C ASP A 975 -35.55 39.97 17.18
N PRO A 976 -36.68 39.89 17.91
CA PRO A 976 -37.89 40.66 17.57
C PRO A 976 -37.75 42.17 17.82
N ALA A 977 -36.73 42.63 18.57
CA ALA A 977 -36.51 44.03 18.87
C ALA A 977 -35.66 44.75 17.81
N SER A 978 -34.67 44.07 17.24
CA SER A 978 -33.76 44.64 16.22
C SER A 978 -34.02 44.14 14.78
N GLY A 979 -34.72 43.02 14.61
CA GLY A 979 -34.90 42.36 13.32
C GLY A 979 -33.66 41.62 12.81
N VAL A 980 -32.56 41.61 13.57
CA VAL A 980 -31.32 40.90 13.21
C VAL A 980 -31.56 39.39 13.35
N THR A 981 -31.21 38.64 12.30
CA THR A 981 -31.29 37.18 12.29
C THR A 981 -29.93 36.60 12.64
N THR A 982 -29.79 35.85 13.73
CA THR A 982 -28.54 35.18 14.08
C THR A 982 -28.55 33.74 13.59
N LEU A 983 -27.58 33.39 12.74
CA LEU A 983 -27.30 32.00 12.35
C LEU A 983 -26.27 31.41 13.32
N ARG A 984 -26.66 30.36 14.07
CA ARG A 984 -25.77 29.57 14.93
C ARG A 984 -25.42 28.26 14.23
N TYR A 985 -24.13 27.97 14.12
CA TYR A 985 -23.63 26.75 13.50
C TYR A 985 -22.43 26.20 14.29
N ARG A 986 -22.09 24.93 14.01
CA ARG A 986 -20.96 24.23 14.62
C ARG A 986 -19.89 23.95 13.59
N THR A 987 -18.65 24.13 13.99
CA THR A 987 -17.43 23.88 13.22
C THR A 987 -16.61 22.76 13.86
N ALA A 988 -15.65 22.23 13.09
CA ALA A 988 -14.80 21.12 13.51
C ALA A 988 -13.67 21.54 14.47
N ALA A 989 -13.40 22.84 14.57
CA ALA A 989 -12.46 23.48 15.49
C ALA A 989 -12.91 24.92 15.82
N ALA A 990 -12.16 25.61 16.69
CA ALA A 990 -12.36 27.03 16.98
C ALA A 990 -11.83 27.94 15.85
N GLU A 991 -12.38 27.79 14.65
CA GLU A 991 -11.98 28.49 13.44
C GLU A 991 -12.95 29.64 13.11
N SER A 992 -12.43 30.73 12.53
CA SER A 992 -13.27 31.83 12.04
C SER A 992 -13.76 31.53 10.62
N CYS A 993 -15.06 31.65 10.40
CA CYS A 993 -15.68 31.45 9.11
C CYS A 993 -16.21 32.76 8.52
N LEU A 994 -16.44 32.74 7.21
CA LEU A 994 -17.11 33.80 6.47
C LEU A 994 -18.53 33.34 6.15
N VAL A 995 -19.53 34.15 6.46
CA VAL A 995 -20.93 33.84 6.14
C VAL A 995 -21.42 34.81 5.08
N ALA A 996 -21.69 34.29 3.89
CA ALA A 996 -22.35 35.01 2.82
C ALA A 996 -23.85 34.72 2.85
N TYR A 997 -24.68 35.70 2.49
CA TYR A 997 -26.11 35.52 2.25
C TYR A 997 -26.62 36.39 1.10
N SER A 998 -27.58 35.86 0.35
CA SER A 998 -28.02 36.39 -0.93
C SER A 998 -29.51 36.08 -1.16
N PRO A 999 -30.32 36.99 -1.72
CA PRO A 999 -31.68 36.67 -2.17
C PRO A 999 -31.70 35.92 -3.51
N ASP A 1000 -30.53 35.71 -4.13
CA ASP A 1000 -30.29 34.93 -5.34
C ASP A 1000 -29.45 33.67 -5.01
N ARG A 1001 -29.71 32.57 -5.73
CA ARG A 1001 -29.11 31.26 -5.49
C ARG A 1001 -27.66 31.15 -5.96
N GLU A 1002 -27.30 31.83 -7.03
CA GLU A 1002 -25.94 31.76 -7.61
C GLU A 1002 -24.96 32.72 -6.89
N PHE A 1003 -25.46 33.51 -5.93
CA PHE A 1003 -24.71 34.54 -5.20
C PHE A 1003 -24.12 35.60 -6.14
N GLU A 1004 -24.86 36.01 -7.18
CA GLU A 1004 -24.44 37.13 -8.03
C GLU A 1004 -24.35 38.45 -7.22
N HIS A 1005 -25.22 38.61 -6.23
CA HIS A 1005 -25.31 39.79 -5.36
C HIS A 1005 -25.52 39.37 -3.90
N TYR A 1006 -24.43 39.32 -3.12
CA TYR A 1006 -24.44 38.84 -1.75
C TYR A 1006 -23.89 39.86 -0.74
N VAL A 1007 -24.31 39.70 0.52
CA VAL A 1007 -23.70 40.34 1.68
C VAL A 1007 -22.82 39.31 2.39
N GLN A 1008 -21.66 39.72 2.89
CA GLN A 1008 -20.73 38.85 3.59
C GLN A 1008 -20.39 39.42 4.97
N VAL A 1009 -20.52 38.59 6.01
CA VAL A 1009 -20.20 38.93 7.40
C VAL A 1009 -19.14 37.96 7.94
N ARG A 1010 -18.34 38.44 8.88
CA ARG A 1010 -17.50 37.56 9.72
C ARG A 1010 -18.34 37.00 10.85
N ASP A 1011 -18.00 35.79 11.25
CA ASP A 1011 -18.60 35.18 12.41
C ASP A 1011 -17.97 35.63 13.73
N SER A 1012 -18.60 35.18 14.82
CA SER A 1012 -18.24 35.47 16.20
C SER A 1012 -18.40 34.21 17.07
N GLY A 1013 -17.88 34.26 18.29
CA GLY A 1013 -17.88 33.13 19.23
C GLY A 1013 -16.47 32.61 19.55
N SER A 1014 -16.39 31.74 20.54
CA SER A 1014 -15.16 31.10 21.02
C SER A 1014 -15.39 29.60 21.17
N GLY A 1015 -14.59 28.78 20.50
CA GLY A 1015 -14.82 27.34 20.40
C GLY A 1015 -15.52 26.95 19.09
N SER A 1016 -16.03 25.72 19.07
CA SER A 1016 -16.67 25.11 17.90
C SER A 1016 -18.09 25.60 17.63
N GLU A 1017 -18.72 26.37 18.52
CA GLU A 1017 -20.00 27.02 18.22
C GLU A 1017 -19.75 28.47 17.77
N ARG A 1018 -20.31 28.81 16.61
CA ARG A 1018 -20.08 30.05 15.87
C ARG A 1018 -21.42 30.74 15.59
N TYR A 1019 -21.38 32.07 15.50
CA TYR A 1019 -22.56 32.91 15.31
C TYR A 1019 -22.31 33.97 14.25
N ALA A 1020 -23.21 34.11 13.28
CA ALA A 1020 -23.20 35.18 12.29
C ALA A 1020 -24.52 35.97 12.35
N SER A 1021 -24.41 37.30 12.41
CA SER A 1021 -25.55 38.21 12.40
C SER A 1021 -25.86 38.63 10.96
N LEU A 1022 -27.08 38.34 10.51
CA LEU A 1022 -27.56 38.63 9.17
C LEU A 1022 -28.55 39.81 9.26
N GLU A 1023 -28.22 40.90 8.58
CA GLU A 1023 -28.94 42.17 8.64
C GLU A 1023 -29.61 42.52 7.29
N GLY A 1024 -30.61 43.41 7.32
CA GLY A 1024 -31.29 43.89 6.11
C GLY A 1024 -32.20 42.87 5.41
N LEU A 1025 -32.57 41.79 6.10
CA LEU A 1025 -33.44 40.75 5.55
C LEU A 1025 -34.91 41.21 5.47
N GLN A 1026 -35.56 40.98 4.33
CA GLN A 1026 -36.97 41.32 4.11
C GLN A 1026 -37.88 40.19 4.60
N ALA A 1027 -38.75 40.47 5.58
CA ALA A 1027 -39.65 39.48 6.16
C ALA A 1027 -40.47 38.70 5.09
N GLY A 1028 -40.55 37.37 5.23
CA GLY A 1028 -41.22 36.48 4.30
C GLY A 1028 -40.48 36.20 2.99
N ARG A 1029 -39.31 36.83 2.75
CA ARG A 1029 -38.46 36.56 1.58
C ARG A 1029 -37.46 35.44 1.88
N GLU A 1030 -37.23 34.62 0.85
CA GLU A 1030 -36.19 33.58 0.84
C GLU A 1030 -34.80 34.19 0.59
N TYR A 1031 -33.81 33.69 1.33
CA TYR A 1031 -32.39 33.99 1.15
C TYR A 1031 -31.59 32.69 1.20
N HIS A 1032 -30.63 32.55 0.31
CA HIS A 1032 -29.60 31.53 0.36
C HIS A 1032 -28.46 32.00 1.26
N TYR A 1033 -27.86 31.10 2.03
CA TYR A 1033 -26.67 31.39 2.82
C TYR A 1033 -25.58 30.35 2.58
N ARG A 1034 -24.32 30.79 2.69
CA ARG A 1034 -23.12 29.97 2.60
C ARG A 1034 -22.18 30.35 3.74
N VAL A 1035 -21.93 29.42 4.66
CA VAL A 1035 -20.83 29.48 5.63
C VAL A 1035 -19.61 28.83 5.00
N GLN A 1036 -18.50 29.56 4.92
CA GLN A 1036 -17.20 29.07 4.48
C GLN A 1036 -16.23 29.10 5.66
N CYS A 1037 -15.90 27.92 6.18
CA CYS A 1037 -14.89 27.73 7.22
C CYS A 1037 -13.61 27.14 6.60
N PRO A 1038 -12.45 27.31 7.25
CA PRO A 1038 -11.21 26.64 6.84
C PRO A 1038 -11.36 25.10 6.69
N SER A 1039 -12.08 24.42 7.58
CA SER A 1039 -12.27 22.96 7.54
C SER A 1039 -13.36 22.46 6.59
N GLY A 1040 -14.26 23.32 6.12
CA GLY A 1040 -15.47 22.89 5.42
C GLY A 1040 -16.46 24.02 5.14
N PHE A 1041 -17.57 23.71 4.48
CA PHE A 1041 -18.60 24.69 4.17
C PHE A 1041 -20.00 24.14 4.40
N LEU A 1042 -20.95 25.05 4.59
CA LEU A 1042 -22.36 24.77 4.76
C LEU A 1042 -23.15 25.71 3.86
N GLU A 1043 -24.09 25.17 3.10
CA GLU A 1043 -25.05 25.96 2.32
C GLU A 1043 -26.47 25.62 2.75
N GLY A 1044 -27.34 26.61 2.70
CA GLY A 1044 -28.74 26.42 3.03
C GLY A 1044 -29.63 27.57 2.57
N VAL A 1045 -30.90 27.45 2.96
CA VAL A 1045 -31.96 28.40 2.63
C VAL A 1045 -32.63 28.84 3.93
N LEU A 1046 -32.89 30.13 4.06
CA LEU A 1046 -33.63 30.72 5.17
C LEU A 1046 -34.76 31.59 4.64
N VAL A 1047 -35.87 31.68 5.39
CA VAL A 1047 -36.94 32.64 5.14
C VAL A 1047 -36.95 33.62 6.29
N ALA A 1048 -36.79 34.91 6.00
CA ALA A 1048 -36.64 35.92 7.03
C ALA A 1048 -37.91 36.04 7.89
N GLY A 1049 -37.76 35.91 9.22
CA GLY A 1049 -38.90 35.86 10.15
C GLY A 1049 -39.63 34.50 10.22
N GLY A 1050 -39.09 33.44 9.61
CA GLY A 1050 -39.64 32.08 9.64
C GLY A 1050 -38.68 31.03 10.21
N THR A 1051 -39.12 29.77 10.24
CA THR A 1051 -38.32 28.61 10.66
C THR A 1051 -37.29 28.20 9.62
N LEU A 1052 -36.14 27.71 10.10
CA LEU A 1052 -35.08 27.05 9.30
C LEU A 1052 -35.64 25.93 8.44
N GLN A 1053 -35.30 25.90 7.14
CA GLN A 1053 -35.24 24.64 6.40
C GLN A 1053 -33.78 24.15 6.45
N PRO A 1054 -33.49 22.99 7.07
CA PRO A 1054 -32.12 22.53 7.23
C PRO A 1054 -31.52 22.13 5.88
N GLY A 1055 -30.71 23.03 5.31
CA GLY A 1055 -29.68 22.65 4.36
C GLY A 1055 -28.69 21.75 5.09
N ARG A 1056 -28.75 20.44 4.86
CA ARG A 1056 -27.65 19.56 5.25
C ARG A 1056 -26.46 19.85 4.34
N SER A 1057 -25.25 19.70 4.89
CA SER A 1057 -24.01 19.55 4.12
C SER A 1057 -24.12 18.35 3.17
N ARG A 1058 -24.76 18.53 2.02
CA ARG A 1058 -24.75 17.57 0.92
C ARG A 1058 -23.52 17.82 0.08
N SER A 1059 -22.37 17.39 0.59
CA SER A 1059 -21.24 17.06 -0.28
C SER A 1059 -21.66 15.92 -1.19
N ARG A 1060 -22.23 16.25 -2.36
CA ARG A 1060 -22.21 15.35 -3.51
C ARG A 1060 -20.76 15.22 -3.96
N ARG A 1061 -20.03 14.26 -3.39
CA ARG A 1061 -18.71 13.80 -3.82
C ARG A 1061 -18.65 12.27 -3.73
#